data_AF-A0A8B6XNB1-F1
#
_entry.id   AF-A0A8B6XNB1-F1
#
_cell.length_a   1.000
_cell.length_b   1.000
_cell.length_c   1.000
_cell.angle_alpha   90.00
_cell.angle_beta   90.00
_cell.angle_gamma   90.00
#
_symmetry.space_group_name_H-M   'P 1'
#
loop_
_entity.id
_entity.type
_entity.pdbx_description
1 polymer ?
#
loop_
_entity_poly.entity_id
_entity_poly.type
_entity_poly.pdbx_seq_one_letter_code
_entity_poly.pdbx_strand_id
1 'polypeptide(L)'
;MAAKNISAAPLVTFERPVFQMFMGETILSQASVVRYYDTSNRLNSLTGTLYITNFKLAFICSVKSVSKQTSGFSEKYLEEPIDHNDLIPLTVISNIYGISNMKQKRKKLKNAMRELSSQCDILEIETKDFRIVQYDFKSSGSQNKRSCFQMISHYAFPTTVFRLFAFDYGNSYVTSNSSAFCFFKTKKDYELNISRLHASQNWRVTDINEKFALDESLPKFIVCPASLEDNDIEQIAKSYVKKRFPVWIWSNPSSGCSLLISSHLRNSSSKDPTSRQTIPSKLLNSLKSSSTVGNGESFPIDLNNIADFPSLKQLQISYQKIHKYCTIHSSKEFWSSDSSWLTNIEETGWLHYVSSCLEIAKLLAKKIQKEHFNVLIEENTGHDFSILVASLVQIMLDPYYRTHLGLKALIQKDWVLKGHPFSSRFGTLSFHSINKTDFNGQSPVFLLFFDCLHQLINQYPVYFEYTDLYLVLVMDCAYSSLCETFIFNSEMESEKHSKGVILVSVWDFLESNISEAKFQSLFTNLAFKFNKSCSKEYIYPSCKVSDIIFWSKYFLRWLSIINKDLVCFSGIILQLQQNQFNEEIEYLTHRLMQLQLQFSIKNSVSNQSLSSINQSKKKKINEAQSNNIKKDLINATFGFHLLKLI
;
A
#
# COMPACT_ATOMS: atom_id res chain seq x y z
N MET A 1 -65.96 7.34 34.64
CA MET A 1 -65.80 7.68 33.21
C MET A 1 -64.63 8.64 33.07
N ALA A 2 -63.55 8.20 32.42
CA ALA A 2 -62.58 8.99 31.65
C ALA A 2 -61.26 8.22 31.59
N ALA A 3 -61.23 7.18 30.75
CA ALA A 3 -59.98 6.70 30.18
C ALA A 3 -59.56 7.70 29.09
N LYS A 4 -58.40 8.34 29.24
CA LYS A 4 -57.72 9.05 28.15
C LYS A 4 -56.23 8.71 28.16
N ASN A 5 -55.93 7.71 27.33
CA ASN A 5 -54.75 7.56 26.48
C ASN A 5 -53.72 8.69 26.56
N ILE A 6 -52.58 8.40 27.15
CA ILE A 6 -51.31 9.05 26.79
C ILE A 6 -50.59 8.05 25.89
N SER A 7 -50.59 8.35 24.59
CA SER A 7 -49.87 7.63 23.55
C SER A 7 -48.38 7.67 23.83
N ALA A 8 -47.75 6.50 23.94
CA ALA A 8 -46.31 6.34 23.87
C ALA A 8 -45.82 6.88 22.51
N ALA A 9 -45.01 7.93 22.53
CA ALA A 9 -44.25 8.36 21.37
C ALA A 9 -43.27 7.25 20.98
N PRO A 10 -43.13 6.89 19.68
CA PRO A 10 -42.14 5.93 19.27
C PRO A 10 -40.75 6.55 19.47
N LEU A 11 -39.92 5.87 20.28
CA LEU A 11 -38.49 6.09 20.35
C LEU A 11 -37.94 5.98 18.92
N VAL A 12 -37.50 7.11 18.38
CA VAL A 12 -36.71 7.16 17.15
C VAL A 12 -35.39 6.46 17.45
N THR A 13 -35.30 5.19 17.11
CA THR A 13 -34.06 4.43 17.07
C THR A 13 -33.24 4.93 15.89
N PHE A 14 -32.29 5.82 16.15
CA PHE A 14 -31.19 6.08 15.22
C PHE A 14 -30.28 4.84 15.21
N GLU A 15 -30.59 3.87 14.36
CA GLU A 15 -29.64 2.81 14.01
C GLU A 15 -28.45 3.45 13.28
N ARG A 16 -27.30 3.57 13.96
CA ARG A 16 -26.03 3.93 13.31
C ARG A 16 -25.60 2.79 12.38
N PRO A 17 -25.01 3.07 11.21
CA PRO A 17 -24.62 2.02 10.28
C PRO A 17 -23.44 1.19 10.82
N VAL A 18 -23.48 -0.12 10.52
CA VAL A 18 -22.72 -1.22 11.14
C VAL A 18 -21.32 -1.43 10.52
N PHE A 19 -20.73 -0.40 9.89
CA PHE A 19 -19.38 -0.51 9.30
C PHE A 19 -18.45 0.58 9.81
N GLN A 20 -17.19 0.23 10.00
CA GLN A 20 -16.23 1.09 10.67
C GLN A 20 -15.75 2.23 9.75
N MET A 21 -15.73 3.43 10.30
CA MET A 21 -15.33 4.66 9.60
C MET A 21 -14.00 5.16 10.16
N PHE A 22 -13.10 5.61 9.29
CA PHE A 22 -11.86 6.27 9.70
C PHE A 22 -12.16 7.63 10.34
N MET A 23 -11.22 8.13 11.15
CA MET A 23 -11.31 9.49 11.69
C MET A 23 -11.36 10.50 10.54
N GLY A 24 -12.33 11.42 10.56
CA GLY A 24 -12.58 12.35 9.45
C GLY A 24 -13.38 11.77 8.27
N GLU A 25 -13.74 10.48 8.30
CA GLU A 25 -14.60 9.88 7.29
C GLU A 25 -16.07 10.31 7.50
N THR A 26 -16.75 10.68 6.42
CA THR A 26 -18.15 11.15 6.44
C THR A 26 -18.99 10.46 5.37
N ILE A 27 -20.24 10.15 5.68
CA ILE A 27 -21.18 9.54 4.73
C ILE A 27 -21.74 10.64 3.83
N LEU A 28 -21.51 10.51 2.53
CA LEU A 28 -21.96 11.47 1.51
C LEU A 28 -23.31 11.09 0.90
N SER A 29 -23.53 9.79 0.66
CA SER A 29 -24.76 9.29 0.06
C SER A 29 -25.01 7.85 0.48
N GLN A 30 -26.28 7.45 0.52
CA GLN A 30 -26.69 6.07 0.79
C GLN A 30 -27.80 5.64 -0.16
N ALA A 31 -27.79 4.35 -0.53
CA ALA A 31 -28.86 3.72 -1.30
C ALA A 31 -29.21 2.37 -0.69
N SER A 32 -30.44 2.25 -0.19
CA SER A 32 -30.99 1.00 0.32
C SER A 32 -31.56 0.14 -0.81
N VAL A 33 -31.68 -1.17 -0.55
CA VAL A 33 -32.26 -2.17 -1.47
C VAL A 33 -31.47 -2.28 -2.79
N VAL A 34 -30.14 -2.19 -2.68
CA VAL A 34 -29.22 -2.40 -3.79
C VAL A 34 -28.88 -3.88 -3.88
N ARG A 35 -28.93 -4.44 -5.09
CA ARG A 35 -28.41 -5.80 -5.35
C ARG A 35 -26.93 -5.71 -5.68
N TYR A 36 -26.11 -6.41 -4.92
CA TYR A 36 -24.69 -6.57 -5.12
C TYR A 36 -24.39 -7.91 -5.77
N TYR A 37 -23.54 -7.89 -6.80
CA TYR A 37 -22.97 -9.07 -7.40
C TYR A 37 -21.45 -9.02 -7.23
N ASP A 38 -20.93 -9.99 -6.48
CA ASP A 38 -19.50 -10.19 -6.28
C ASP A 38 -18.84 -10.68 -7.58
N THR A 39 -17.54 -10.37 -7.72
CA THR A 39 -16.68 -10.81 -8.81
C THR A 39 -16.71 -12.33 -8.98
N SER A 40 -16.81 -13.08 -7.87
CA SER A 40 -16.72 -14.54 -7.90
C SER A 40 -18.03 -15.26 -8.26
N ASN A 41 -19.20 -14.68 -7.99
CA ASN A 41 -20.47 -15.37 -8.17
C ASN A 41 -21.62 -14.42 -8.57
N ARG A 42 -21.74 -14.16 -9.88
CA ARG A 42 -22.86 -13.36 -10.45
C ARG A 42 -24.23 -14.05 -10.34
N LEU A 43 -24.31 -15.31 -9.89
CA LEU A 43 -25.59 -16.03 -9.79
C LEU A 43 -26.33 -15.73 -8.49
N ASN A 44 -25.61 -15.38 -7.42
CA ASN A 44 -26.20 -15.07 -6.11
C ASN A 44 -26.07 -13.57 -5.83
N SER A 45 -27.16 -12.81 -6.02
CA SER A 45 -27.18 -11.40 -5.65
C SER A 45 -27.42 -11.25 -4.15
N LEU A 46 -26.54 -10.51 -3.47
CA LEU A 46 -26.79 -10.07 -2.10
C LEU A 46 -27.62 -8.79 -2.14
N THR A 47 -28.62 -8.66 -1.27
CA THR A 47 -29.41 -7.42 -1.16
C THR A 47 -29.00 -6.67 0.09
N GLY A 48 -28.78 -5.37 -0.04
CA GLY A 48 -28.19 -4.59 1.04
C GLY A 48 -28.31 -3.09 0.86
N THR A 49 -27.56 -2.36 1.68
CA THR A 49 -27.44 -0.90 1.61
C THR A 49 -26.03 -0.54 1.19
N LEU A 50 -25.91 0.29 0.16
CA LEU A 50 -24.65 0.86 -0.30
C LEU A 50 -24.46 2.23 0.34
N TYR A 51 -23.35 2.40 1.05
CA TYR A 51 -22.88 3.66 1.60
C TYR A 51 -21.69 4.18 0.79
N ILE A 52 -21.69 5.47 0.53
CA ILE A 52 -20.59 6.19 -0.13
C ILE A 52 -20.09 7.23 0.84
N THR A 53 -18.82 7.11 1.22
CA THR A 53 -18.15 8.10 2.07
C THR A 53 -17.23 8.99 1.25
N ASN A 54 -16.55 9.95 1.87
CA ASN A 54 -15.46 10.70 1.23
C ASN A 54 -14.20 9.85 0.95
N PHE A 55 -14.15 8.60 1.42
CA PHE A 55 -13.00 7.70 1.23
C PHE A 55 -13.33 6.43 0.44
N LYS A 56 -14.42 5.74 0.77
CA LYS A 56 -14.72 4.39 0.27
C LYS A 56 -16.18 4.16 -0.07
N LEU A 57 -16.40 3.15 -0.89
CA LEU A 57 -17.68 2.45 -1.05
C LEU A 57 -17.75 1.37 0.01
N ALA A 58 -18.87 1.29 0.73
CA ALA A 58 -19.15 0.24 1.69
C ALA A 58 -20.53 -0.36 1.40
N PHE A 59 -20.57 -1.63 1.04
CA PHE A 59 -21.82 -2.37 0.89
C PHE A 59 -22.08 -3.24 2.12
N ILE A 60 -23.28 -3.14 2.70
CA ILE A 60 -23.69 -3.96 3.85
C ILE A 60 -24.88 -4.81 3.44
N CYS A 61 -24.74 -6.13 3.57
CA CYS A 61 -25.82 -7.08 3.30
C CYS A 61 -26.95 -6.96 4.35
N SER A 62 -28.21 -7.01 3.90
CA SER A 62 -29.39 -6.96 4.78
C SER A 62 -29.75 -8.31 5.40
N VAL A 63 -29.24 -9.41 4.85
CA VAL A 63 -29.51 -10.77 5.33
C VAL A 63 -28.30 -11.25 6.14
N LYS A 64 -28.45 -11.37 7.46
CA LYS A 64 -27.55 -12.20 8.28
C LYS A 64 -27.75 -13.63 7.83
N SER A 65 -26.73 -14.30 7.31
CA SER A 65 -26.81 -15.72 6.96
C SER A 65 -27.14 -16.52 8.23
N VAL A 66 -28.34 -17.09 8.29
CA VAL A 66 -28.70 -18.08 9.31
C VAL A 66 -27.96 -19.37 8.96
N SER A 67 -26.91 -19.72 9.70
CA SER A 67 -26.27 -21.03 9.57
C SER A 67 -27.25 -22.11 10.07
N LYS A 68 -27.51 -23.10 9.22
CA LYS A 68 -28.13 -24.36 9.66
C LYS A 68 -27.08 -25.06 10.54
N GLN A 69 -27.39 -25.23 11.82
CA GLN A 69 -26.61 -26.08 12.70
C GLN A 69 -26.60 -27.52 12.15
N THR A 70 -25.51 -27.93 11.51
CA THR A 70 -25.20 -29.34 11.33
C THR A 70 -24.31 -29.77 12.50
N SER A 71 -24.84 -30.69 13.28
CA SER A 71 -24.20 -31.33 14.42
C SER A 71 -22.95 -32.11 14.00
N GLY A 72 -21.76 -31.60 14.34
CA GLY A 72 -20.49 -32.30 14.21
C GLY A 72 -19.40 -31.53 14.95
N PHE A 73 -18.84 -32.12 16.00
CA PHE A 73 -17.76 -31.51 16.79
C PHE A 73 -16.43 -31.57 16.01
N SER A 74 -16.14 -30.56 15.17
CA SER A 74 -14.75 -30.17 14.79
C SER A 74 -14.62 -28.89 13.92
N GLU A 75 -15.65 -28.03 13.79
CA GLU A 75 -15.59 -26.83 12.91
C GLU A 75 -16.06 -25.55 13.62
N LYS A 76 -15.76 -25.38 14.91
CA LYS A 76 -16.27 -24.23 15.70
C LYS A 76 -15.37 -23.00 15.79
N TYR A 77 -14.22 -22.97 15.12
CA TYR A 77 -13.25 -21.87 15.24
C TYR A 77 -12.93 -21.13 13.93
N LEU A 78 -13.63 -21.42 12.82
CA LEU A 78 -13.37 -20.80 11.51
C LEU A 78 -14.64 -20.26 10.81
N GLU A 79 -15.79 -20.28 11.47
CA GLU A 79 -17.06 -19.81 10.90
C GLU A 79 -17.68 -18.69 11.75
N GLU A 80 -16.92 -17.62 12.00
CA GLU A 80 -17.61 -16.33 12.16
C GLU A 80 -18.14 -15.92 10.77
N PRO A 81 -19.40 -15.49 10.64
CA PRO A 81 -19.94 -15.07 9.36
C PRO A 81 -19.05 -13.92 8.87
N ILE A 82 -18.36 -14.15 7.76
CA ILE A 82 -17.65 -13.12 7.03
C ILE A 82 -18.72 -12.08 6.69
N ASP A 83 -18.77 -10.99 7.45
CA ASP A 83 -19.47 -9.79 7.03
C ASP A 83 -18.86 -9.44 5.68
N HIS A 84 -19.56 -9.75 4.59
CA HIS A 84 -19.19 -9.35 3.24
C HIS A 84 -19.34 -7.83 3.13
N ASN A 85 -18.45 -7.11 3.83
CA ASN A 85 -18.27 -5.69 3.74
C ASN A 85 -17.28 -5.48 2.60
N ASP A 86 -17.80 -5.43 1.38
CA ASP A 86 -16.99 -5.02 0.24
C ASP A 86 -16.68 -3.53 0.39
N LEU A 87 -15.43 -3.27 0.78
CA LEU A 87 -14.89 -1.95 1.02
C LEU A 87 -13.92 -1.60 -0.10
N ILE A 88 -14.25 -0.57 -0.88
CA ILE A 88 -13.47 -0.15 -2.05
C ILE A 88 -13.13 1.33 -1.89
N PRO A 89 -11.85 1.69 -1.65
CA PRO A 89 -11.45 3.09 -1.65
C PRO A 89 -11.71 3.72 -3.03
N LEU A 90 -12.24 4.94 -3.03
CA LEU A 90 -12.75 5.58 -4.24
C LEU A 90 -11.65 5.83 -5.28
N THR A 91 -10.42 6.12 -4.84
CA THR A 91 -9.26 6.37 -5.72
C THR A 91 -8.71 5.13 -6.42
N VAL A 92 -9.11 3.94 -5.96
CA VAL A 92 -8.75 2.66 -6.58
C VAL A 92 -9.66 2.40 -7.79
N ILE A 93 -10.79 3.07 -7.92
CA ILE A 93 -11.70 2.92 -9.07
C ILE A 93 -10.98 3.36 -10.34
N SER A 94 -10.88 2.46 -11.32
CA SER A 94 -10.23 2.73 -12.60
C SER A 94 -11.27 3.15 -13.64
N ASN A 95 -12.37 2.41 -13.75
CA ASN A 95 -13.41 2.62 -14.74
C ASN A 95 -14.80 2.40 -14.14
N ILE A 96 -15.76 3.18 -14.65
CA ILE A 96 -17.17 3.07 -14.28
C ILE A 96 -17.97 2.79 -15.55
N TYR A 97 -18.79 1.75 -15.52
CA TYR A 97 -19.66 1.32 -16.62
C TYR A 97 -21.13 1.34 -16.20
N GLY A 98 -21.97 1.90 -17.06
CA GLY A 98 -23.43 1.80 -16.95
C GLY A 98 -23.95 0.71 -17.86
N ILE A 99 -24.79 -0.19 -17.32
CA ILE A 99 -25.46 -1.24 -18.08
C ILE A 99 -26.98 -0.96 -18.05
N SER A 100 -27.59 -0.96 -19.23
CA SER A 100 -29.05 -0.81 -19.39
C SER A 100 -29.71 -2.17 -19.65
N ASN A 101 -30.84 -2.44 -18.98
CA ASN A 101 -31.60 -3.68 -19.11
C ASN A 101 -32.11 -3.94 -20.54
N MET A 102 -32.45 -2.89 -21.28
CA MET A 102 -33.14 -3.02 -22.58
C MET A 102 -32.24 -3.48 -23.72
N LYS A 103 -30.90 -3.33 -23.59
CA LYS A 103 -29.95 -3.66 -24.68
C LYS A 103 -28.71 -4.44 -24.22
N GLN A 104 -28.53 -4.68 -22.91
CA GLN A 104 -27.30 -5.22 -22.29
C GLN A 104 -26.01 -4.58 -22.83
N LYS A 105 -26.07 -3.33 -23.31
CA LYS A 105 -24.88 -2.64 -23.83
C LYS A 105 -24.11 -2.02 -22.67
N ARG A 106 -22.91 -2.54 -22.43
CA ARG A 106 -21.90 -1.99 -21.52
C ARG A 106 -21.41 -0.66 -22.07
N LYS A 107 -21.72 0.46 -21.40
CA LYS A 107 -21.25 1.80 -21.80
C LYS A 107 -20.29 2.36 -20.75
N LYS A 108 -19.06 2.70 -21.17
CA LYS A 108 -18.09 3.39 -20.31
C LYS A 108 -18.57 4.81 -20.03
N LEU A 109 -18.76 5.16 -18.76
CA LEU A 109 -19.23 6.48 -18.34
C LEU A 109 -18.02 7.41 -18.20
N LYS A 110 -17.76 8.24 -19.22
CA LYS A 110 -16.64 9.19 -19.21
C LYS A 110 -16.95 10.46 -18.41
N ASN A 111 -18.22 10.86 -18.39
CA ASN A 111 -18.75 11.96 -17.59
C ASN A 111 -20.11 11.53 -17.03
N ALA A 112 -20.12 10.99 -15.82
CA ALA A 112 -21.37 10.54 -15.19
C ALA A 112 -22.42 11.65 -15.12
N MET A 113 -22.02 12.91 -14.91
CA MET A 113 -22.96 14.03 -14.84
C MET A 113 -23.76 14.30 -16.13
N ARG A 114 -23.20 14.01 -17.33
CA ARG A 114 -23.86 14.30 -18.62
C ARG A 114 -24.47 13.08 -19.29
N GLU A 115 -23.99 11.88 -18.98
CA GLU A 115 -24.36 10.65 -19.70
C GLU A 115 -25.31 9.73 -18.93
N LEU A 116 -25.78 10.11 -17.74
CA LEU A 116 -26.85 9.41 -17.04
C LEU A 116 -28.18 9.59 -17.82
N SER A 117 -28.44 8.69 -18.76
CA SER A 117 -29.81 8.43 -19.18
C SER A 117 -30.56 7.81 -18.00
N SER A 118 -31.87 8.06 -17.93
CA SER A 118 -32.79 7.38 -17.01
C SER A 118 -32.84 5.84 -17.17
N GLN A 119 -32.01 5.24 -18.04
CA GLN A 119 -32.10 3.85 -18.50
C GLN A 119 -30.97 2.92 -18.01
N CYS A 120 -29.93 3.42 -17.32
CA CYS A 120 -28.82 2.59 -16.83
C CYS A 120 -29.08 2.12 -15.39
N ASP A 121 -29.57 0.91 -15.17
CA ASP A 121 -29.95 0.43 -13.83
C ASP A 121 -28.84 -0.27 -13.05
N ILE A 122 -27.81 -0.74 -13.75
CA ILE A 122 -26.68 -1.45 -13.15
C ILE A 122 -25.42 -0.63 -13.33
N LEU A 123 -24.69 -0.46 -12.23
CA LEU A 123 -23.38 0.16 -12.16
C LEU A 123 -22.32 -0.92 -12.02
N GLU A 124 -21.45 -1.07 -13.01
CA GLU A 124 -20.27 -1.93 -12.92
C GLU A 124 -19.05 -1.04 -12.65
N ILE A 125 -18.36 -1.32 -11.55
CA ILE A 125 -17.13 -0.64 -11.16
C ILE A 125 -15.98 -1.62 -11.34
N GLU A 126 -14.96 -1.15 -12.02
CA GLU A 126 -13.70 -1.85 -12.23
C GLU A 126 -12.61 -1.07 -11.51
N THR A 127 -11.76 -1.78 -10.77
CA THR A 127 -10.75 -1.17 -9.90
C THR A 127 -9.33 -1.44 -10.41
N LYS A 128 -8.36 -0.61 -10.01
CA LYS A 128 -6.92 -0.77 -10.30
C LYS A 128 -6.34 -2.04 -9.67
N ASP A 129 -6.99 -2.55 -8.64
CA ASP A 129 -6.59 -3.75 -7.93
C ASP A 129 -7.32 -5.02 -8.39
N PHE A 130 -7.86 -5.04 -9.62
CA PHE A 130 -8.44 -6.20 -10.31
C PHE A 130 -9.79 -6.70 -9.75
N ARG A 131 -10.55 -5.87 -9.03
CA ARG A 131 -11.94 -6.18 -8.65
C ARG A 131 -12.91 -5.72 -9.72
N ILE A 132 -13.99 -6.48 -9.90
CA ILE A 132 -15.17 -6.05 -10.64
C ILE A 132 -16.39 -6.22 -9.75
N VAL A 133 -17.03 -5.13 -9.40
CA VAL A 133 -18.25 -5.14 -8.60
C VAL A 133 -19.42 -4.58 -9.39
N GLN A 134 -20.59 -5.20 -9.25
CA GLN A 134 -21.82 -4.70 -9.88
C GLN A 134 -22.87 -4.37 -8.82
N TYR A 135 -23.40 -3.15 -8.91
CA TYR A 135 -24.49 -2.65 -8.09
C TYR A 135 -25.73 -2.41 -8.97
N ASP A 136 -26.80 -3.15 -8.71
CA ASP A 136 -28.09 -3.01 -9.39
C ASP A 136 -29.05 -2.18 -8.53
N PHE A 137 -29.44 -1.03 -9.08
CA PHE A 137 -30.32 -0.03 -8.47
C PHE A 137 -31.77 -0.12 -8.95
N LYS A 138 -32.20 -1.18 -9.65
CA LYS A 138 -33.60 -1.34 -10.14
C LYS A 138 -34.65 -1.13 -9.06
N SER A 139 -34.35 -1.56 -7.84
CA SER A 139 -35.27 -1.51 -6.70
C SER A 139 -35.03 -0.29 -5.81
N SER A 140 -34.00 0.51 -6.11
CA SER A 140 -33.64 1.73 -5.39
C SER A 140 -34.28 2.94 -6.06
N GLY A 141 -34.75 3.91 -5.28
CA GLY A 141 -35.35 5.14 -5.81
C GLY A 141 -34.43 5.88 -6.78
N SER A 142 -35.00 6.47 -7.85
CA SER A 142 -34.26 7.14 -8.92
C SER A 142 -33.41 8.32 -8.44
N GLN A 143 -33.78 8.97 -7.34
CA GLN A 143 -33.01 10.04 -6.69
C GLN A 143 -31.73 9.51 -6.02
N ASN A 144 -31.84 8.43 -5.22
CA ASN A 144 -30.69 7.82 -4.54
C ASN A 144 -29.64 7.35 -5.53
N LYS A 145 -30.10 6.74 -6.64
CA LYS A 145 -29.24 6.34 -7.76
C LYS A 145 -28.45 7.52 -8.34
N ARG A 146 -29.10 8.64 -8.67
CA ARG A 146 -28.40 9.82 -9.21
C ARG A 146 -27.39 10.39 -8.21
N SER A 147 -27.77 10.50 -6.94
CA SER A 147 -26.89 10.96 -5.86
C SER A 147 -25.65 10.09 -5.74
N CYS A 148 -25.82 8.76 -5.67
CA CYS A 148 -24.72 7.81 -5.58
C CYS A 148 -23.75 7.95 -6.76
N PHE A 149 -24.26 7.96 -7.99
CA PHE A 149 -23.41 8.10 -9.17
C PHE A 149 -22.64 9.43 -9.21
N GLN A 150 -23.29 10.52 -8.78
CA GLN A 150 -22.66 11.84 -8.69
C GLN A 150 -21.50 11.82 -7.69
N MET A 151 -21.72 11.30 -6.48
CA MET A 151 -20.68 11.23 -5.45
C MET A 151 -19.52 10.32 -5.87
N ILE A 152 -19.80 9.13 -6.40
CA ILE A 152 -18.75 8.20 -6.86
C ILE A 152 -17.89 8.87 -7.92
N SER A 153 -18.49 9.49 -8.93
CA SER A 153 -17.73 10.08 -10.03
C SER A 153 -16.91 11.29 -9.61
N HIS A 154 -17.36 12.00 -8.58
CA HIS A 154 -16.72 13.19 -8.07
C HIS A 154 -15.51 12.88 -7.17
N TYR A 155 -15.60 11.84 -6.34
CA TYR A 155 -14.54 11.44 -5.41
C TYR A 155 -13.62 10.33 -5.95
N ALA A 156 -14.07 9.51 -6.92
CA ALA A 156 -13.21 8.52 -7.58
C ALA A 156 -12.19 9.15 -8.53
N PHE A 157 -12.52 10.32 -9.09
CA PHE A 157 -11.69 11.03 -10.07
C PHE A 157 -11.46 12.48 -9.64
N PRO A 158 -10.76 12.71 -8.51
CA PRO A 158 -10.57 14.05 -7.97
C PRO A 158 -9.73 14.91 -8.92
N THR A 159 -10.13 16.18 -9.07
CA THR A 159 -9.39 17.16 -9.90
C THR A 159 -8.31 17.89 -9.13
N THR A 160 -8.34 17.83 -7.79
CA THR A 160 -7.44 18.55 -6.89
C THR A 160 -6.99 17.64 -5.76
N VAL A 161 -5.74 17.78 -5.32
CA VAL A 161 -5.13 16.97 -4.25
C VAL A 161 -5.89 17.10 -2.92
N PHE A 162 -6.42 18.28 -2.60
CA PHE A 162 -7.22 18.53 -1.38
C PHE A 162 -8.53 17.74 -1.29
N ARG A 163 -8.96 17.06 -2.36
CA ARG A 163 -10.14 16.17 -2.34
C ARG A 163 -9.79 14.74 -1.93
N LEU A 164 -8.50 14.43 -1.79
CA LEU A 164 -8.07 13.12 -1.34
C LEU A 164 -8.29 12.98 0.16
N PHE A 165 -8.69 11.78 0.58
CA PHE A 165 -9.06 11.52 1.96
C PHE A 165 -7.90 11.75 2.95
N ALA A 166 -6.64 11.62 2.52
CA ALA A 166 -5.47 11.89 3.38
C ALA A 166 -5.52 13.23 4.11
N PHE A 167 -6.12 14.27 3.52
CA PHE A 167 -6.24 15.60 4.16
C PHE A 167 -7.27 15.59 5.29
N ASP A 168 -8.41 14.93 5.10
CA ASP A 168 -9.45 14.81 6.13
C ASP A 168 -8.99 13.89 7.28
N TYR A 169 -8.29 12.81 6.92
CA TYR A 169 -7.73 11.85 7.86
C TYR A 169 -6.66 12.47 8.75
N GLY A 170 -5.68 13.18 8.15
CA GLY A 170 -4.57 13.76 8.88
C GLY A 170 -4.97 14.84 9.89
N ASN A 171 -5.99 15.64 9.59
CA ASN A 171 -6.55 16.63 10.53
C ASN A 171 -7.17 15.99 11.79
N SER A 172 -7.61 14.74 11.69
CA SER A 172 -8.29 14.03 12.76
C SER A 172 -7.39 13.02 13.49
N TYR A 173 -6.16 12.82 13.00
CA TYR A 173 -5.24 11.82 13.52
C TYR A 173 -4.48 12.35 14.73
N VAL A 174 -4.71 11.75 15.91
CA VAL A 174 -3.94 12.05 17.11
C VAL A 174 -2.57 11.40 16.96
N THR A 175 -1.52 12.22 17.00
CA THR A 175 -0.14 11.77 16.84
C THR A 175 0.23 10.80 17.95
N SER A 176 0.29 9.50 17.64
CA SER A 176 0.99 8.52 18.45
C SER A 176 2.51 8.75 18.29
N ASN A 177 3.26 8.62 19.39
CA ASN A 177 4.70 8.90 19.51
C ASN A 177 5.52 8.54 18.25
N SER A 178 6.46 9.43 17.91
CA SER A 178 7.34 9.34 16.75
C SER A 178 7.99 7.97 16.61
N SER A 179 7.73 7.32 15.47
CA SER A 179 8.41 6.11 15.06
C SER A 179 9.93 6.34 15.04
N ALA A 180 10.71 5.30 15.36
CA ALA A 180 12.18 5.32 15.24
C ALA A 180 12.65 5.28 13.76
N PHE A 181 11.74 5.50 12.81
CA PHE A 181 11.98 5.40 11.38
C PHE A 181 12.66 6.66 10.83
N CYS A 182 13.68 6.46 10.00
CA CYS A 182 14.38 7.55 9.33
C CYS A 182 13.63 7.99 8.07
N PHE A 183 12.98 9.16 8.13
CA PHE A 183 12.23 9.73 7.01
C PHE A 183 13.10 10.43 5.96
N PHE A 184 14.41 10.57 6.19
CA PHE A 184 15.34 11.31 5.32
C PHE A 184 14.93 12.77 5.09
N LYS A 185 14.32 13.42 6.10
CA LYS A 185 13.90 14.82 6.04
C LYS A 185 15.05 15.78 6.36
N THR A 186 16.12 15.30 7.00
CA THR A 186 17.24 16.13 7.44
C THR A 186 18.55 15.73 6.77
N LYS A 187 19.48 16.68 6.65
CA LYS A 187 20.84 16.41 6.14
C LYS A 187 21.56 15.29 6.89
N LYS A 188 21.38 15.22 8.22
CA LYS A 188 21.97 14.20 9.09
C LYS A 188 21.54 12.78 8.72
N ASP A 189 20.30 12.60 8.27
CA ASP A 189 19.78 11.29 7.88
C ASP A 189 20.56 10.70 6.69
N TYR A 190 20.89 11.56 5.71
CA TYR A 190 21.73 11.19 4.58
C TYR A 190 23.17 10.92 5.01
N GLU A 191 23.73 11.75 5.89
CA GLU A 191 25.08 11.56 6.45
C GLU A 191 25.20 10.22 7.19
N LEU A 192 24.21 9.86 8.02
CA LEU A 192 24.16 8.57 8.71
C LEU A 192 24.12 7.39 7.72
N ASN A 193 23.36 7.52 6.63
CA ASN A 193 23.30 6.50 5.59
C ASN A 193 24.64 6.34 4.84
N ILE A 194 25.34 7.44 4.57
CA ILE A 194 26.68 7.43 3.97
C ILE A 194 27.70 6.80 4.93
N SER A 195 27.63 7.13 6.22
CA SER A 195 28.49 6.56 7.26
C SER A 195 28.27 5.06 7.43
N ARG A 196 27.01 4.58 7.38
CA ARG A 196 26.67 3.14 7.38
C ARG A 196 27.40 2.37 6.28
N LEU A 197 27.61 3.01 5.13
CA LEU A 197 28.24 2.43 3.95
C LEU A 197 29.76 2.70 3.87
N HIS A 198 30.37 3.28 4.90
CA HIS A 198 31.79 3.66 4.93
C HIS A 198 32.21 4.58 3.77
N ALA A 199 31.29 5.42 3.28
CA ALA A 199 31.45 6.23 2.08
C ALA A 199 31.73 7.73 2.37
N SER A 200 31.85 8.11 3.65
CA SER A 200 31.89 9.52 4.09
C SER A 200 33.14 10.30 3.67
N GLN A 201 34.22 9.63 3.29
CA GLN A 201 35.42 10.31 2.78
C GLN A 201 35.26 10.79 1.33
N ASN A 202 34.48 10.05 0.54
CA ASN A 202 34.36 10.26 -0.90
C ASN A 202 33.07 10.98 -1.29
N TRP A 203 32.07 10.99 -0.41
CA TRP A 203 30.73 11.51 -0.67
C TRP A 203 30.29 12.48 0.42
N ARG A 204 29.66 13.59 0.01
CA ARG A 204 29.10 14.62 0.88
C ARG A 204 27.63 14.88 0.55
N VAL A 205 26.89 15.43 1.51
CA VAL A 205 25.52 15.89 1.29
C VAL A 205 25.54 17.38 0.97
N THR A 206 25.02 17.77 -0.19
CA THR A 206 24.79 19.17 -0.58
C THR A 206 23.34 19.58 -0.32
N ASP A 207 23.19 20.85 0.05
CA ASP A 207 21.93 21.56 0.29
C ASP A 207 21.63 22.59 -0.83
N ILE A 208 22.33 22.51 -1.96
CA ILE A 208 22.13 23.37 -3.14
C ILE A 208 20.66 23.42 -3.61
N ASN A 209 19.90 22.34 -3.39
CA ASN A 209 18.50 22.23 -3.79
C ASN A 209 17.51 22.33 -2.62
N GLU A 210 17.92 22.80 -1.44
CA GLU A 210 17.06 22.91 -0.24
C GLU A 210 15.79 23.75 -0.51
N LYS A 211 15.92 24.80 -1.34
CA LYS A 211 14.82 25.67 -1.78
C LYS A 211 14.26 25.28 -3.17
N PHE A 212 14.61 24.10 -3.68
CA PHE A 212 14.23 23.59 -5.01
C PHE A 212 14.65 24.50 -6.19
N ALA A 213 15.72 25.28 -6.01
CA ALA A 213 16.21 26.21 -7.03
C ALA A 213 16.92 25.53 -8.20
N LEU A 214 17.49 24.34 -7.98
CA LEU A 214 18.10 23.55 -9.05
C LEU A 214 17.00 22.97 -9.94
N ASP A 215 16.14 22.12 -9.39
CA ASP A 215 14.96 21.60 -10.07
C ASP A 215 13.90 21.14 -9.07
N GLU A 216 12.63 21.39 -9.38
CA GLU A 216 11.47 21.05 -8.53
C GLU A 216 11.22 19.54 -8.40
N SER A 217 11.79 18.74 -9.31
CA SER A 217 11.69 17.28 -9.29
C SER A 217 12.82 16.58 -8.53
N LEU A 218 13.82 17.33 -8.06
CA LEU A 218 14.93 16.82 -7.25
C LEU A 218 14.63 16.98 -5.75
N PRO A 219 15.20 16.10 -4.89
CA PRO A 219 15.08 16.25 -3.45
C PRO A 219 15.83 17.49 -2.95
N LYS A 220 15.52 17.93 -1.73
CA LYS A 220 16.22 19.01 -1.03
C LYS A 220 17.72 18.75 -0.88
N PHE A 221 18.02 17.55 -0.38
CA PHE A 221 19.37 17.11 -0.11
C PHE A 221 19.80 16.09 -1.15
N ILE A 222 21.00 16.31 -1.70
CA ILE A 222 21.55 15.48 -2.77
C ILE A 222 22.93 15.00 -2.30
N VAL A 223 23.23 13.72 -2.53
CA VAL A 223 24.56 13.18 -2.24
C VAL A 223 25.42 13.26 -3.49
N CYS A 224 26.58 13.91 -3.37
CA CYS A 224 27.53 14.16 -4.44
C CYS A 224 28.96 13.84 -3.99
N PRO A 225 29.92 13.71 -4.91
CA PRO A 225 31.33 13.53 -4.54
C PRO A 225 31.83 14.69 -3.67
N ALA A 226 32.65 14.37 -2.66
CA ALA A 226 33.18 15.36 -1.72
C ALA A 226 34.08 16.41 -2.38
N SER A 227 34.73 16.05 -3.49
CA SER A 227 35.61 16.89 -4.31
C SER A 227 34.89 17.93 -5.18
N LEU A 228 33.59 17.76 -5.43
CA LEU A 228 32.83 18.71 -6.26
C LEU A 228 32.24 19.82 -5.38
N GLU A 229 32.41 21.07 -5.79
CA GLU A 229 31.74 22.23 -5.19
C GLU A 229 30.33 22.42 -5.76
N ASP A 230 29.48 23.19 -5.08
CA ASP A 230 28.10 23.41 -5.51
C ASP A 230 28.01 24.16 -6.86
N ASN A 231 28.96 25.05 -7.15
CA ASN A 231 29.08 25.71 -8.46
C ASN A 231 29.34 24.71 -9.60
N ASP A 232 30.17 23.70 -9.34
CA ASP A 232 30.45 22.64 -10.32
C ASP A 232 29.20 21.80 -10.59
N ILE A 233 28.45 21.48 -9.53
CA ILE A 233 27.18 20.76 -9.62
C ILE A 233 26.18 21.53 -10.48
N GLU A 234 26.02 22.83 -10.26
CA GLU A 234 25.09 23.66 -11.04
C GLU A 234 25.45 23.69 -12.53
N GLN A 235 26.74 23.74 -12.86
CA GLN A 235 27.22 23.69 -14.24
C GLN A 235 26.96 22.32 -14.89
N ILE A 236 27.30 21.24 -14.18
CA ILE A 236 27.07 19.87 -14.65
C ILE A 236 25.58 19.63 -14.89
N ALA A 237 24.73 20.04 -13.94
CA ALA A 237 23.30 19.81 -13.97
C ALA A 237 22.61 20.42 -15.19
N LYS A 238 23.09 21.55 -15.73
CA LYS A 238 22.53 22.19 -16.93
C LYS A 238 22.54 21.29 -18.17
N SER A 239 23.47 20.34 -18.25
CA SER A 239 23.60 19.39 -19.37
C SER A 239 22.58 18.25 -19.35
N TYR A 240 21.87 18.06 -18.24
CA TYR A 240 20.97 16.93 -18.01
C TYR A 240 19.49 17.33 -18.10
N VAL A 241 18.63 16.42 -18.55
CA VAL A 241 17.17 16.63 -18.60
C VAL A 241 16.64 16.85 -17.17
N LYS A 242 15.80 17.88 -16.97
CA LYS A 242 15.33 18.31 -15.63
C LYS A 242 16.45 18.49 -14.59
N LYS A 243 17.65 18.82 -15.06
CA LYS A 243 18.86 18.97 -14.24
C LYS A 243 19.20 17.77 -13.36
N ARG A 244 18.71 16.56 -13.70
CA ARG A 244 19.00 15.32 -12.97
C ARG A 244 20.34 14.76 -13.42
N PHE A 245 21.40 15.36 -12.90
CA PHE A 245 22.78 14.91 -13.07
C PHE A 245 23.05 13.58 -12.35
N PRO A 246 24.23 12.96 -12.51
CA PRO A 246 24.60 11.76 -11.78
C PRO A 246 24.61 11.99 -10.26
N VAL A 247 23.62 11.41 -9.58
CA VAL A 247 23.46 11.49 -8.14
C VAL A 247 23.72 10.12 -7.52
N TRP A 248 24.39 10.12 -6.37
CA TRP A 248 24.70 8.92 -5.62
C TRP A 248 23.45 8.24 -5.05
N ILE A 249 23.47 6.91 -5.05
CA ILE A 249 22.41 6.05 -4.52
C ILE A 249 22.94 5.18 -3.39
N TRP A 250 24.08 4.52 -3.64
CA TRP A 250 24.66 3.52 -2.78
C TRP A 250 26.14 3.31 -3.13
N SER A 251 26.92 2.84 -2.17
CA SER A 251 28.30 2.40 -2.38
C SER A 251 28.54 1.08 -1.69
N ASN A 252 29.36 0.22 -2.30
CA ASN A 252 29.76 -1.03 -1.70
C ASN A 252 30.71 -0.76 -0.52
N PRO A 253 30.35 -1.13 0.72
CA PRO A 253 31.20 -0.87 1.88
C PRO A 253 32.56 -1.59 1.82
N SER A 254 32.65 -2.66 1.02
CA SER A 254 33.90 -3.44 0.89
C SER A 254 34.85 -2.90 -0.19
N SER A 255 34.34 -2.47 -1.34
CA SER A 255 35.16 -2.04 -2.49
C SER A 255 35.15 -0.53 -2.76
N GLY A 256 34.26 0.23 -2.12
CA GLY A 256 34.07 1.67 -2.36
C GLY A 256 33.30 2.00 -3.66
N CYS A 257 33.12 1.03 -4.56
CA CYS A 257 32.42 1.19 -5.84
C CYS A 257 31.01 1.75 -5.63
N SER A 258 30.65 2.75 -6.44
CA SER A 258 29.42 3.51 -6.30
C SER A 258 28.38 3.15 -7.36
N LEU A 259 27.11 3.31 -6.99
CA LEU A 259 25.94 3.24 -7.85
C LEU A 259 25.34 4.65 -7.97
N LEU A 260 25.19 5.10 -9.20
CA LEU A 260 24.71 6.43 -9.56
C LEU A 260 23.50 6.33 -10.49
N ILE A 261 22.62 7.33 -10.42
CA ILE A 261 21.52 7.52 -11.37
C ILE A 261 21.58 8.92 -11.96
N SER A 262 21.31 9.06 -13.26
CA SER A 262 21.04 10.34 -13.90
C SER A 262 19.91 10.24 -14.92
N SER A 263 19.44 11.42 -15.35
CA SER A 263 18.72 11.53 -16.62
C SER A 263 19.69 11.45 -17.81
N HIS A 264 19.15 11.46 -19.03
CA HIS A 264 19.96 11.52 -20.24
C HIS A 264 20.54 12.93 -20.49
N LEU A 265 21.66 12.99 -21.21
CA LEU A 265 22.31 14.25 -21.61
C LEU A 265 21.52 14.92 -22.75
N ARG A 266 21.32 16.24 -22.69
CA ARG A 266 20.56 17.01 -23.69
C ARG A 266 21.23 17.10 -25.06
N ASN A 267 22.56 17.07 -25.11
CA ASN A 267 23.35 17.35 -26.33
C ASN A 267 23.95 16.07 -26.97
N SER A 268 23.40 14.88 -26.69
CA SER A 268 23.94 13.59 -27.17
C SER A 268 23.66 13.27 -28.65
N SER A 269 23.12 14.24 -29.41
CA SER A 269 22.76 14.12 -30.83
C SER A 269 23.95 14.20 -31.80
N SER A 270 25.20 14.28 -31.31
CA SER A 270 26.38 13.98 -32.14
C SER A 270 26.48 12.47 -32.37
N LYS A 271 26.64 12.07 -33.64
CA LYS A 271 26.69 10.66 -34.07
C LYS A 271 27.97 9.90 -33.66
N ASP A 272 28.87 10.53 -32.89
CA ASP A 272 30.16 9.95 -32.51
C ASP A 272 30.12 9.29 -31.12
N PRO A 273 30.22 7.94 -31.03
CA PRO A 273 30.17 7.20 -29.77
C PRO A 273 31.38 7.46 -28.86
N THR A 274 32.50 7.95 -29.38
CA THR A 274 33.71 8.32 -28.62
C THR A 274 33.63 9.71 -27.97
N SER A 275 32.72 10.57 -28.43
CA SER A 275 32.47 11.91 -27.86
C SER A 275 31.43 11.93 -26.73
N ARG A 276 30.72 10.81 -26.52
CA ARG A 276 29.80 10.61 -25.40
C ARG A 276 30.58 10.33 -24.11
N GLN A 277 31.26 11.33 -23.57
CA GLN A 277 31.55 11.30 -22.14
C GLN A 277 30.21 11.46 -21.40
N THR A 278 29.53 10.35 -21.15
CA THR A 278 28.30 10.28 -20.32
C THR A 278 28.55 10.81 -18.90
N ILE A 279 29.82 10.79 -18.47
CA ILE A 279 30.27 11.26 -17.16
C ILE A 279 31.21 12.46 -17.36
N PRO A 280 30.87 13.65 -16.81
CA PRO A 280 31.76 14.81 -16.80
C PRO A 280 33.16 14.47 -16.25
N SER A 281 34.22 15.01 -16.85
CA SER A 281 35.61 14.70 -16.49
C SER A 281 35.94 14.91 -15.00
N LYS A 282 35.41 15.97 -14.37
CA LYS A 282 35.53 16.22 -12.92
C LYS A 282 34.86 15.13 -12.08
N LEU A 283 33.67 14.68 -12.49
CA LEU A 283 32.96 13.59 -11.83
C LEU A 283 33.72 12.27 -12.02
N LEU A 284 34.21 11.98 -13.22
CA LEU A 284 34.98 10.77 -13.52
C LEU A 284 36.25 10.69 -12.65
N ASN A 285 36.98 11.79 -12.49
CA ASN A 285 38.16 11.84 -11.63
C ASN A 285 37.82 11.55 -10.17
N SER A 286 36.69 12.07 -9.70
CA SER A 286 36.19 11.84 -8.34
C SER A 286 35.77 10.39 -8.12
N LEU A 287 35.19 9.75 -9.14
CA LEU A 287 34.82 8.34 -9.10
C LEU A 287 36.05 7.42 -9.05
N LYS A 288 37.10 7.76 -9.80
CA LYS A 288 38.38 7.03 -9.76
C LYS A 288 39.00 7.03 -8.37
N SER A 289 38.93 8.14 -7.64
CA SER A 289 39.42 8.22 -6.26
C SER A 289 38.53 7.50 -5.25
N SER A 290 37.28 7.18 -5.59
CA SER A 290 36.32 6.62 -4.64
C SER A 290 36.43 5.10 -4.44
N SER A 291 36.94 4.37 -5.43
CA SER A 291 37.14 2.93 -5.39
C SER A 291 38.44 2.59 -4.69
N THR A 292 38.38 1.74 -3.67
CA THR A 292 39.58 1.21 -2.97
C THR A 292 40.15 -0.02 -3.68
N VAL A 293 39.34 -0.67 -4.52
CA VAL A 293 39.68 -1.89 -5.27
C VAL A 293 39.32 -1.68 -6.74
N GLY A 294 40.26 -2.00 -7.65
CA GLY A 294 40.11 -1.80 -9.10
C GLY A 294 40.66 -0.45 -9.60
N ASN A 295 40.78 -0.29 -10.93
CA ASN A 295 41.34 0.92 -11.56
C ASN A 295 40.39 2.15 -11.52
N GLY A 296 39.30 2.08 -10.76
CA GLY A 296 38.29 3.15 -10.70
C GLY A 296 37.50 3.34 -12.00
N GLU A 297 37.40 2.29 -12.82
CA GLU A 297 36.66 2.33 -14.06
C GLU A 297 35.15 2.49 -13.82
N SER A 298 34.47 3.12 -14.77
CA SER A 298 33.04 3.40 -14.71
C SER A 298 32.31 2.68 -15.84
N PHE A 299 31.14 2.11 -15.51
CA PHE A 299 30.26 1.42 -16.43
C PHE A 299 28.94 2.20 -16.58
N PRO A 300 28.84 3.11 -17.56
CA PRO A 300 27.59 3.80 -17.87
C PRO A 300 26.65 2.88 -18.66
N ILE A 301 25.38 2.85 -18.27
CA ILE A 301 24.32 2.11 -18.97
C ILE A 301 23.12 3.01 -19.21
N ASP A 302 22.70 3.13 -20.47
CA ASP A 302 21.49 3.87 -20.85
C ASP A 302 20.35 2.88 -21.06
N LEU A 303 19.38 2.87 -20.15
CA LEU A 303 18.26 1.93 -20.17
C LEU A 303 17.39 2.08 -21.42
N ASN A 304 17.38 3.25 -22.06
CA ASN A 304 16.57 3.48 -23.26
C ASN A 304 17.16 2.81 -24.52
N ASN A 305 18.45 2.50 -24.51
CA ASN A 305 19.16 1.90 -25.66
C ASN A 305 19.24 0.37 -25.55
N ILE A 306 18.78 -0.22 -24.45
CA ILE A 306 18.79 -1.66 -24.25
C ILE A 306 17.64 -2.27 -25.07
N ALA A 307 18.00 -3.16 -25.99
CA ALA A 307 17.02 -3.94 -26.74
C ALA A 307 16.12 -4.71 -25.76
N ASP A 308 14.81 -4.73 -26.04
CA ASP A 308 13.77 -5.42 -25.27
C ASP A 308 13.45 -4.85 -23.86
N PHE A 309 14.06 -3.73 -23.45
CA PHE A 309 13.68 -3.04 -22.23
C PHE A 309 12.38 -2.21 -22.43
N PRO A 310 11.40 -2.27 -21.51
CA PRO A 310 10.10 -1.63 -21.73
C PRO A 310 10.18 -0.10 -21.64
N SER A 311 9.52 0.58 -22.59
CA SER A 311 9.14 1.98 -22.41
C SER A 311 7.92 2.12 -21.48
N LEU A 312 7.72 3.32 -20.89
CA LEU A 312 6.57 3.61 -20.02
C LEU A 312 5.22 3.30 -20.69
N LYS A 313 5.11 3.57 -22.00
CA LYS A 313 3.90 3.32 -22.80
C LYS A 313 3.68 1.82 -23.02
N GLN A 314 4.73 1.06 -23.33
CA GLN A 314 4.64 -0.39 -23.49
C GLN A 314 4.27 -1.07 -22.19
N LEU A 315 4.87 -0.64 -21.06
CA LEU A 315 4.52 -1.17 -19.74
C LEU A 315 3.05 -0.92 -19.39
N GLN A 316 2.53 0.27 -19.70
CA GLN A 316 1.11 0.58 -19.49
C GLN A 316 0.19 -0.29 -20.35
N ILE A 317 0.54 -0.55 -21.61
CA ILE A 317 -0.24 -1.44 -22.49
C ILE A 317 -0.21 -2.88 -21.97
N SER A 318 0.96 -3.36 -21.53
CA SER A 318 1.12 -4.68 -20.92
C SER A 318 0.22 -4.85 -19.69
N TYR A 319 0.22 -3.87 -18.79
CA TYR A 319 -0.64 -3.87 -17.62
C TYR A 319 -2.13 -3.81 -17.96
N GLN A 320 -2.54 -3.04 -18.97
CA GLN A 320 -3.93 -3.05 -19.44
C GLN A 320 -4.36 -4.43 -19.96
N LYS A 321 -3.45 -5.19 -20.60
CA LYS A 321 -3.71 -6.57 -21.02
C LYS A 321 -3.84 -7.52 -19.82
N ILE A 322 -2.92 -7.46 -18.86
CA ILE A 322 -3.02 -8.26 -17.61
C ILE A 322 -4.33 -7.96 -16.91
N HIS A 323 -4.66 -6.68 -16.77
CA HIS A 323 -5.88 -6.22 -16.14
C HIS A 323 -7.09 -6.84 -16.83
N LYS A 324 -7.21 -6.72 -18.16
CA LYS A 324 -8.26 -7.38 -18.93
C LYS A 324 -8.35 -8.90 -18.70
N TYR A 325 -7.22 -9.61 -18.64
CA TYR A 325 -7.21 -11.08 -18.50
C TYR A 325 -7.45 -11.54 -17.06
N CYS A 326 -7.09 -10.75 -16.05
CA CYS A 326 -7.26 -11.07 -14.64
C CYS A 326 -8.61 -10.57 -14.09
N THR A 327 -9.23 -9.57 -14.73
CA THR A 327 -10.58 -9.11 -14.43
C THR A 327 -11.60 -10.03 -15.09
N ILE A 328 -11.79 -11.22 -14.54
CA ILE A 328 -12.75 -12.19 -15.08
C ILE A 328 -14.16 -11.88 -14.58
N HIS A 329 -15.13 -11.87 -15.49
CA HIS A 329 -16.52 -11.52 -15.17
C HIS A 329 -17.35 -12.71 -14.65
N SER A 330 -16.87 -13.95 -14.77
CA SER A 330 -17.50 -15.13 -14.16
C SER A 330 -16.57 -16.33 -14.00
N SER A 331 -16.84 -17.19 -13.03
CA SER A 331 -16.14 -18.48 -12.86
C SER A 331 -16.14 -19.35 -14.11
N LYS A 332 -17.24 -19.37 -14.87
CA LYS A 332 -17.37 -20.16 -16.10
C LYS A 332 -16.46 -19.63 -17.21
N GLU A 333 -16.34 -18.30 -17.31
CA GLU A 333 -15.44 -17.64 -18.25
C GLU A 333 -13.97 -17.90 -17.90
N PHE A 334 -13.62 -17.90 -16.61
CA PHE A 334 -12.27 -18.28 -16.15
C PHE A 334 -11.89 -19.67 -16.63
N TRP A 335 -12.70 -20.68 -16.30
CA TRP A 335 -12.42 -22.07 -16.68
C TRP A 335 -12.48 -22.30 -18.20
N SER A 336 -13.26 -21.51 -18.94
CA SER A 336 -13.26 -21.56 -20.40
C SER A 336 -11.97 -20.99 -21.00
N SER A 337 -11.35 -20.02 -20.31
CA SER A 337 -10.09 -19.40 -20.73
C SER A 337 -8.84 -20.17 -20.28
N ASP A 338 -8.99 -21.20 -19.44
CA ASP A 338 -7.87 -21.98 -18.88
C ASP A 338 -6.97 -22.59 -19.96
N SER A 339 -7.58 -23.09 -21.05
CA SER A 339 -6.85 -23.67 -22.19
C SER A 339 -5.94 -22.68 -22.94
N SER A 340 -6.22 -21.38 -22.86
CA SER A 340 -5.42 -20.31 -23.48
C SER A 340 -4.71 -19.43 -22.46
N TRP A 341 -4.76 -19.76 -21.17
CA TRP A 341 -4.28 -18.90 -20.08
C TRP A 341 -2.80 -18.53 -20.22
N LEU A 342 -1.94 -19.51 -20.47
CA LEU A 342 -0.50 -19.27 -20.62
C LEU A 342 -0.19 -18.39 -21.85
N THR A 343 -0.88 -18.62 -22.97
CA THR A 343 -0.76 -17.79 -24.17
C THR A 343 -1.22 -16.35 -23.90
N ASN A 344 -2.34 -16.18 -23.19
CA ASN A 344 -2.85 -14.86 -22.83
C ASN A 344 -1.87 -14.10 -21.93
N ILE A 345 -1.25 -14.78 -20.95
CA ILE A 345 -0.21 -14.19 -20.12
C ILE A 345 1.02 -13.83 -20.97
N GLU A 346 1.47 -14.71 -21.83
CA GLU A 346 2.65 -14.48 -22.69
C GLU A 346 2.44 -13.25 -23.59
N GLU A 347 1.25 -13.11 -24.19
CA GLU A 347 0.86 -11.94 -24.99
C GLU A 347 0.90 -10.60 -24.23
N THR A 348 0.84 -10.63 -22.90
CA THR A 348 1.00 -9.41 -22.09
C THR A 348 2.42 -8.88 -22.12
N GLY A 349 3.42 -9.75 -22.28
CA GLY A 349 4.84 -9.40 -22.15
C GLY A 349 5.28 -9.02 -20.73
N TRP A 350 4.42 -9.14 -19.71
CA TRP A 350 4.72 -8.67 -18.37
C TRP A 350 5.86 -9.44 -17.71
N LEU A 351 5.81 -10.78 -17.78
CA LEU A 351 6.85 -11.63 -17.21
C LEU A 351 8.20 -11.39 -17.90
N HIS A 352 8.19 -11.08 -19.19
CA HIS A 352 9.39 -10.67 -19.91
C HIS A 352 9.95 -9.36 -19.32
N TYR A 353 9.13 -8.35 -19.07
CA TYR A 353 9.59 -7.10 -18.46
C TYR A 353 10.13 -7.27 -17.04
N VAL A 354 9.52 -8.13 -16.22
CA VAL A 354 10.05 -8.53 -14.91
C VAL A 354 11.43 -9.17 -15.09
N SER A 355 11.54 -10.11 -16.02
CA SER A 355 12.78 -10.82 -16.35
C SER A 355 13.89 -9.86 -16.78
N SER A 356 13.62 -8.93 -17.70
CA SER A 356 14.58 -7.94 -18.19
C SER A 356 15.07 -7.00 -17.08
N CYS A 357 14.17 -6.55 -16.19
CA CYS A 357 14.55 -5.71 -15.05
C CYS A 357 15.49 -6.45 -14.08
N LEU A 358 15.18 -7.71 -13.77
CA LEU A 358 16.03 -8.55 -12.92
C LEU A 358 17.36 -8.88 -13.57
N GLU A 359 17.40 -9.11 -14.89
CA GLU A 359 18.62 -9.41 -15.64
C GLU A 359 19.59 -8.22 -15.61
N ILE A 360 19.09 -7.01 -15.89
CA ILE A 360 19.91 -5.79 -15.82
C ILE A 360 20.38 -5.55 -14.40
N ALA A 361 19.49 -5.64 -13.39
CA ALA A 361 19.88 -5.46 -11.99
C ALA A 361 20.96 -6.47 -11.57
N LYS A 362 20.83 -7.74 -11.97
CA LYS A 362 21.83 -8.79 -11.73
C LYS A 362 23.16 -8.50 -12.42
N LEU A 363 23.14 -8.02 -13.67
CA LEU A 363 24.34 -7.63 -14.40
C LEU A 363 25.08 -6.50 -13.65
N LEU A 364 24.37 -5.45 -13.27
CA LEU A 364 24.94 -4.30 -12.57
C LEU A 364 25.46 -4.68 -11.17
N ALA A 365 24.72 -5.52 -10.44
CA ALA A 365 25.18 -6.05 -9.16
C ALA A 365 26.50 -6.83 -9.30
N LYS A 366 26.63 -7.66 -10.35
CA LYS A 366 27.90 -8.37 -10.64
C LYS A 366 29.03 -7.41 -11.03
N LYS A 367 28.75 -6.36 -11.82
CA LYS A 367 29.75 -5.34 -12.20
C LYS A 367 30.31 -4.63 -10.97
N ILE A 368 29.47 -4.30 -10.00
CA ILE A 368 29.90 -3.65 -8.75
C ILE A 368 30.66 -4.62 -7.85
N GLN A 369 30.12 -5.83 -7.63
CA GLN A 369 30.64 -6.75 -6.62
C GLN A 369 31.84 -7.58 -7.10
N LYS A 370 31.86 -8.04 -8.35
CA LYS A 370 32.91 -8.94 -8.86
C LYS A 370 33.99 -8.22 -9.65
N GLU A 371 33.60 -7.21 -10.42
CA GLU A 371 34.51 -6.49 -11.31
C GLU A 371 34.92 -5.12 -10.76
N HIS A 372 34.30 -4.67 -9.66
CA HIS A 372 34.61 -3.43 -8.96
C HIS A 372 34.47 -2.15 -9.82
N PHE A 373 33.48 -2.11 -10.71
CA PHE A 373 33.14 -0.91 -11.47
C PHE A 373 32.23 0.05 -10.69
N ASN A 374 32.42 1.35 -10.90
CA ASN A 374 31.41 2.36 -10.57
C ASN A 374 30.31 2.31 -11.64
N VAL A 375 29.04 2.16 -11.25
CA VAL A 375 27.93 2.03 -12.20
C VAL A 375 27.13 3.32 -12.27
N LEU A 376 26.88 3.81 -13.49
CA LEU A 376 25.95 4.92 -13.75
C LEU A 376 24.77 4.42 -14.57
N ILE A 377 23.56 4.53 -14.02
CA ILE A 377 22.32 4.21 -14.72
C ILE A 377 21.71 5.49 -15.26
N GLU A 378 21.54 5.56 -16.58
CA GLU A 378 20.91 6.68 -17.27
C GLU A 378 19.53 6.26 -17.80
N GLU A 379 18.58 7.19 -17.72
CA GLU A 379 17.22 7.05 -18.26
C GLU A 379 16.76 8.41 -18.81
N ASN A 380 15.76 8.46 -19.71
CA ASN A 380 15.27 9.72 -20.29
C ASN A 380 14.95 10.80 -19.24
N THR A 381 14.22 10.41 -18.20
CA THR A 381 13.80 11.30 -17.10
C THR A 381 14.59 11.07 -15.82
N GLY A 382 15.20 9.89 -15.62
CA GLY A 382 16.00 9.56 -14.45
C GLY A 382 15.21 9.39 -13.16
N HIS A 383 13.91 9.08 -13.24
CA HIS A 383 13.03 8.91 -12.05
C HIS A 383 11.95 7.83 -12.19
N ASP A 384 12.12 6.88 -13.11
CA ASP A 384 11.22 5.74 -13.25
C ASP A 384 12.03 4.43 -13.19
N PHE A 385 12.42 3.89 -14.33
CA PHE A 385 13.12 2.61 -14.42
C PHE A 385 14.53 2.66 -13.81
N SER A 386 15.18 3.81 -13.86
CA SER A 386 16.48 4.01 -13.22
C SER A 386 16.42 3.76 -11.71
N ILE A 387 15.39 4.29 -11.05
CA ILE A 387 15.12 4.06 -9.61
C ILE A 387 14.79 2.59 -9.36
N LEU A 388 13.97 1.97 -10.22
CA LEU A 388 13.61 0.55 -10.13
C LEU A 388 14.84 -0.35 -10.16
N VAL A 389 15.68 -0.20 -11.18
CA VAL A 389 16.88 -1.04 -11.35
C VAL A 389 17.87 -0.78 -10.22
N ALA A 390 18.09 0.48 -9.83
CA ALA A 390 18.99 0.81 -8.72
C ALA A 390 18.49 0.27 -7.37
N SER A 391 17.17 0.25 -7.14
CA SER A 391 16.54 -0.34 -5.96
C SER A 391 16.79 -1.85 -5.90
N LEU A 392 16.64 -2.55 -7.03
CA LEU A 392 16.92 -3.97 -7.13
C LEU A 392 18.40 -4.29 -6.90
N VAL A 393 19.32 -3.51 -7.47
CA VAL A 393 20.77 -3.65 -7.24
C VAL A 393 21.10 -3.51 -5.75
N GLN A 394 20.53 -2.49 -5.08
CA GLN A 394 20.68 -2.29 -3.64
C GLN A 394 20.17 -3.48 -2.83
N ILE A 395 18.98 -4.00 -3.13
CA ILE A 395 18.42 -5.18 -2.43
C ILE A 395 19.26 -6.44 -2.68
N MET A 396 19.83 -6.59 -3.89
CA MET A 396 20.71 -7.70 -4.22
C MET A 396 22.03 -7.66 -3.43
N LEU A 397 22.59 -6.47 -3.22
CA LEU A 397 23.92 -6.29 -2.64
C LEU A 397 23.94 -6.02 -1.13
N ASP A 398 22.90 -5.42 -0.58
CA ASP A 398 22.87 -4.93 0.80
C ASP A 398 21.72 -5.57 1.60
N PRO A 399 22.03 -6.49 2.55
CA PRO A 399 21.05 -7.17 3.38
C PRO A 399 20.17 -6.23 4.21
N TYR A 400 20.62 -5.00 4.50
CA TYR A 400 19.81 -4.01 5.22
C TYR A 400 18.46 -3.80 4.52
N TYR A 401 18.46 -3.69 3.19
CA TYR A 401 17.25 -3.43 2.41
C TYR A 401 16.30 -4.63 2.31
N ARG A 402 16.70 -5.81 2.80
CA ARG A 402 15.84 -7.00 2.90
C ARG A 402 15.08 -7.08 4.23
N THR A 403 15.30 -6.12 5.13
CA THR A 403 14.53 -5.92 6.36
C THR A 403 13.32 -5.02 6.12
N HIS A 404 12.30 -5.06 6.99
CA HIS A 404 11.17 -4.13 6.91
C HIS A 404 11.65 -2.68 6.97
N LEU A 405 12.55 -2.35 7.91
CA LEU A 405 13.09 -0.99 8.06
C LEU A 405 13.88 -0.55 6.83
N GLY A 406 14.70 -1.44 6.28
CA GLY A 406 15.47 -1.15 5.08
C GLY A 406 14.60 -0.94 3.85
N LEU A 407 13.59 -1.78 3.62
CA LEU A 407 12.67 -1.60 2.49
C LEU A 407 11.90 -0.27 2.61
N LYS A 408 11.39 0.07 3.80
CA LYS A 408 10.74 1.37 4.06
C LYS A 408 11.70 2.53 3.75
N ALA A 409 12.95 2.45 4.25
CA ALA A 409 13.98 3.47 4.04
C ALA A 409 14.35 3.61 2.55
N LEU A 410 14.44 2.51 1.81
CA LEU A 410 14.72 2.49 0.39
C LEU A 410 13.60 3.16 -0.41
N ILE A 411 12.33 2.81 -0.15
CA ILE A 411 11.19 3.41 -0.84
C ILE A 411 11.12 4.91 -0.52
N GLN A 412 11.29 5.29 0.75
CA GLN A 412 11.27 6.70 1.16
C GLN A 412 12.40 7.50 0.47
N LYS A 413 13.65 7.01 0.54
CA LYS A 413 14.84 7.68 0.00
C LYS A 413 14.82 7.75 -1.53
N ASP A 414 14.61 6.60 -2.19
CA ASP A 414 14.87 6.46 -3.62
C ASP A 414 13.64 6.64 -4.49
N TRP A 415 12.43 6.39 -3.99
CA TRP A 415 11.21 6.58 -4.77
C TRP A 415 10.50 7.88 -4.42
N VAL A 416 10.25 8.13 -3.13
CA VAL A 416 9.47 9.30 -2.68
C VAL A 416 10.29 10.58 -2.81
N LEU A 417 11.44 10.67 -2.13
CA LEU A 417 12.24 11.90 -2.10
C LEU A 417 12.92 12.20 -3.43
N LYS A 418 13.44 11.19 -4.13
CA LYS A 418 13.95 11.36 -5.50
C LYS A 418 12.84 11.52 -6.55
N GLY A 419 11.60 11.84 -6.17
CA GLY A 419 10.60 12.39 -7.08
C GLY A 419 10.13 11.44 -8.18
N HIS A 420 9.92 10.17 -7.85
CA HIS A 420 9.12 9.29 -8.70
C HIS A 420 7.70 9.87 -8.78
N PRO A 421 7.14 10.10 -9.99
CA PRO A 421 5.90 10.85 -10.14
C PRO A 421 4.65 9.99 -9.84
N PHE A 422 4.45 9.62 -8.56
CA PHE A 422 3.38 8.71 -8.12
C PHE A 422 1.98 9.14 -8.57
N SER A 423 1.59 10.41 -8.34
CA SER A 423 0.28 10.92 -8.76
C SER A 423 0.03 10.73 -10.25
N SER A 424 1.05 11.03 -11.07
CA SER A 424 0.96 10.93 -12.53
C SER A 424 0.93 9.49 -13.00
N ARG A 425 1.76 8.62 -12.40
CA ARG A 425 1.89 7.20 -12.76
C ARG A 425 0.66 6.39 -12.37
N PHE A 426 0.07 6.65 -11.21
CA PHE A 426 -1.17 6.01 -10.75
C PHE A 426 -2.43 6.64 -11.33
N GLY A 427 -2.34 7.84 -11.91
CA GLY A 427 -3.50 8.59 -12.38
C GLY A 427 -4.45 8.93 -11.24
N THR A 428 -3.91 9.35 -10.10
CA THR A 428 -4.69 9.70 -8.90
C THR A 428 -5.57 10.93 -9.15
N LEU A 429 -5.03 11.90 -9.90
CA LEU A 429 -5.76 13.11 -10.29
C LEU A 429 -6.25 13.01 -11.72
N SER A 430 -7.52 13.37 -11.94
CA SER A 430 -8.11 13.47 -13.26
C SER A 430 -7.75 14.82 -13.88
N PHE A 431 -6.56 14.90 -14.50
CA PHE A 431 -6.25 16.01 -15.38
C PHE A 431 -6.98 15.79 -16.70
N HIS A 432 -7.93 16.67 -17.02
CA HIS A 432 -8.47 16.74 -18.37
C HIS A 432 -7.35 17.18 -19.32
N SER A 433 -6.65 16.22 -19.91
CA SER A 433 -5.80 16.52 -21.06
C SER A 433 -6.69 17.09 -22.15
N ILE A 434 -6.44 18.35 -22.50
CA ILE A 434 -7.11 19.07 -23.58
C ILE A 434 -6.82 18.39 -24.94
N ASN A 435 -5.75 17.59 -25.01
CA ASN A 435 -5.35 16.84 -26.21
C ASN A 435 -5.48 15.33 -25.96
N LYS A 436 -6.47 14.69 -26.60
CA LYS A 436 -6.83 13.26 -26.45
C LYS A 436 -5.82 12.26 -27.04
N THR A 437 -4.66 12.72 -27.53
CA THR A 437 -3.75 11.91 -28.35
C THR A 437 -2.44 11.51 -27.66
N ASP A 438 -2.09 12.13 -26.53
CA ASP A 438 -0.82 11.88 -25.87
C ASP A 438 -0.98 10.93 -24.69
N PHE A 439 0.00 10.04 -24.51
CA PHE A 439 0.08 9.13 -23.38
C PHE A 439 -0.10 9.91 -22.05
N ASN A 440 -1.13 9.56 -21.27
CA ASN A 440 -1.51 10.25 -20.02
C ASN A 440 -0.45 10.19 -18.91
N GLY A 441 0.75 9.63 -19.17
CA GLY A 441 1.81 9.48 -18.17
C GLY A 441 1.61 8.32 -17.19
N GLN A 442 0.49 7.59 -17.25
CA GLN A 442 0.21 6.46 -16.37
C GLN A 442 1.08 5.26 -16.74
N SER A 443 1.74 4.65 -15.75
CA SER A 443 2.54 3.45 -15.95
C SER A 443 2.81 2.76 -14.61
N PRO A 444 2.66 1.43 -14.49
CA PRO A 444 2.76 0.70 -13.22
C PRO A 444 4.21 0.33 -12.86
N VAL A 445 5.13 1.30 -12.93
CA VAL A 445 6.56 1.07 -12.65
C VAL A 445 6.78 0.60 -11.22
N PHE A 446 6.08 1.19 -10.25
CA PHE A 446 6.16 0.78 -8.85
C PHE A 446 5.62 -0.63 -8.60
N LEU A 447 4.56 -1.04 -9.31
CA LEU A 447 4.06 -2.41 -9.26
C LEU A 447 5.06 -3.39 -9.88
N LEU A 448 5.69 -3.03 -11.01
CA LEU A 448 6.73 -3.85 -11.64
C LEU A 448 7.92 -4.07 -10.69
N PHE A 449 8.31 -3.04 -9.93
CA PHE A 449 9.32 -3.16 -8.87
C PHE A 449 8.93 -4.20 -7.81
N PHE A 450 7.69 -4.15 -7.31
CA PHE A 450 7.24 -5.13 -6.32
C PHE A 450 7.08 -6.53 -6.88
N ASP A 451 6.71 -6.70 -8.15
CA ASP A 451 6.71 -8.01 -8.78
C ASP A 451 8.14 -8.56 -8.87
N CYS A 452 9.12 -7.75 -9.29
CA CYS A 452 10.53 -8.14 -9.24
C CYS A 452 10.97 -8.56 -7.83
N LEU A 453 10.50 -7.84 -6.79
CA LEU A 453 10.78 -8.18 -5.40
C LEU A 453 10.10 -9.47 -4.96
N HIS A 454 8.86 -9.72 -5.39
CA HIS A 454 8.16 -10.99 -5.20
C HIS A 454 8.97 -12.16 -5.77
N GLN A 455 9.55 -12.01 -6.97
CA GLN A 455 10.44 -13.02 -7.55
C GLN A 455 11.67 -13.28 -6.66
N LEU A 456 12.28 -12.23 -6.10
CA LEU A 456 13.41 -12.38 -5.18
C LEU A 456 13.02 -13.09 -3.89
N ILE A 457 11.86 -12.78 -3.30
CA ILE A 457 11.34 -13.44 -2.10
C ILE A 457 11.10 -14.93 -2.39
N ASN A 458 10.52 -15.28 -3.54
CA ASN A 458 10.25 -16.67 -3.90
C ASN A 458 11.53 -17.48 -4.12
N GLN A 459 12.55 -16.89 -4.77
CA GLN A 459 13.83 -17.57 -5.01
C GLN A 459 14.73 -17.63 -3.77
N TYR A 460 14.59 -16.66 -2.85
CA TYR A 460 15.43 -16.51 -1.64
C TYR A 460 14.59 -16.32 -0.37
N PRO A 461 13.71 -17.28 -0.03
CA PRO A 461 12.72 -17.09 1.05
C PRO A 461 13.35 -16.84 2.41
N VAL A 462 14.58 -17.29 2.69
CA VAL A 462 15.23 -17.14 4.00
C VAL A 462 15.98 -15.79 4.15
N TYR A 463 16.09 -15.00 3.08
CA TYR A 463 16.89 -13.77 3.05
C TYR A 463 16.09 -12.48 3.27
N PHE A 464 14.76 -12.58 3.23
CA PHE A 464 13.85 -11.44 3.36
C PHE A 464 13.06 -11.51 4.67
N GLU A 465 13.03 -10.41 5.41
CA GLU A 465 12.25 -10.28 6.64
C GLU A 465 10.75 -10.13 6.33
N TYR A 466 10.41 -9.49 5.23
CA TYR A 466 9.03 -9.26 4.83
C TYR A 466 8.51 -10.34 3.87
N THR A 467 7.22 -10.62 3.94
CA THR A 467 6.52 -11.55 3.03
C THR A 467 6.00 -10.85 1.78
N ASP A 468 5.56 -11.62 0.80
CA ASP A 468 4.87 -11.10 -0.38
C ASP A 468 3.56 -10.38 -0.05
N LEU A 469 2.85 -10.80 1.00
CA LEU A 469 1.65 -10.12 1.52
C LEU A 469 1.96 -8.69 2.03
N TYR A 470 3.14 -8.46 2.59
CA TYR A 470 3.55 -7.11 2.98
C TYR A 470 3.68 -6.19 1.76
N LEU A 471 4.17 -6.72 0.62
CA LEU A 471 4.24 -5.96 -0.63
C LEU A 471 2.84 -5.60 -1.14
N VAL A 472 1.91 -6.54 -1.05
CA VAL A 472 0.50 -6.32 -1.40
C VAL A 472 -0.13 -5.21 -0.55
N LEU A 473 0.12 -5.24 0.77
CA LEU A 473 -0.35 -4.21 1.70
C LEU A 473 0.18 -2.81 1.35
N VAL A 474 1.48 -2.69 1.06
CA VAL A 474 2.07 -1.40 0.66
C VAL A 474 1.46 -0.89 -0.66
N MET A 475 1.20 -1.79 -1.62
CA MET A 475 0.52 -1.43 -2.87
C MET A 475 -0.92 -0.97 -2.65
N ASP A 476 -1.67 -1.62 -1.76
CA ASP A 476 -3.01 -1.18 -1.39
C ASP A 476 -3.00 0.21 -0.75
N CYS A 477 -2.00 0.48 0.11
CA CYS A 477 -1.83 1.79 0.74
C CYS A 477 -1.54 2.86 -0.32
N ALA A 478 -0.69 2.53 -1.30
CA ALA A 478 -0.34 3.42 -2.41
C ALA A 478 -1.55 3.83 -3.26
N TYR A 479 -2.48 2.91 -3.55
CA TYR A 479 -3.69 3.24 -4.31
C TYR A 479 -4.82 3.86 -3.48
N SER A 480 -4.88 3.58 -2.17
CA SER A 480 -5.96 4.04 -1.30
C SER A 480 -6.00 5.56 -1.09
N SER A 481 -4.87 6.27 -1.30
CA SER A 481 -4.71 7.69 -0.97
C SER A 481 -5.04 8.05 0.50
N LEU A 482 -4.95 7.07 1.40
CA LEU A 482 -5.16 7.27 2.84
C LEU A 482 -4.04 8.08 3.49
N CYS A 483 -2.81 7.89 3.00
CA CYS A 483 -1.59 8.46 3.57
C CYS A 483 -0.82 9.25 2.51
N GLU A 484 -0.01 10.22 2.93
CA GLU A 484 0.65 11.17 2.01
C GLU A 484 1.78 10.59 1.15
N THR A 485 2.42 9.51 1.61
CA THR A 485 3.70 9.00 1.08
C THR A 485 3.72 8.82 -0.44
N PHE A 486 2.58 8.44 -1.05
CA PHE A 486 2.46 8.13 -2.47
C PHE A 486 1.49 9.06 -3.22
N ILE A 487 1.16 10.23 -2.66
CA ILE A 487 0.19 11.17 -3.26
C ILE A 487 0.86 12.13 -4.24
N PHE A 488 2.08 12.60 -3.97
CA PHE A 488 2.72 13.68 -4.71
C PHE A 488 3.74 13.17 -5.75
N ASN A 489 4.14 14.02 -6.69
CA ASN A 489 5.16 13.68 -7.69
C ASN A 489 6.59 14.07 -7.29
N SER A 490 6.74 15.01 -6.36
CA SER A 490 8.04 15.44 -5.83
C SER A 490 7.92 15.94 -4.40
N GLU A 491 9.07 16.04 -3.72
CA GLU A 491 9.15 16.61 -2.37
C GLU A 491 8.65 18.06 -2.34
N MET A 492 8.98 18.87 -3.35
CA MET A 492 8.49 20.26 -3.45
C MET A 492 6.96 20.33 -3.49
N GLU A 493 6.32 19.46 -4.28
CA GLU A 493 4.86 19.40 -4.37
C GLU A 493 4.24 19.02 -3.02
N SER A 494 4.84 18.06 -2.32
CA SER A 494 4.42 17.67 -0.97
C SER A 494 4.49 18.85 0.00
N GLU A 495 5.62 19.57 0.05
CA GLU A 495 5.79 20.72 0.95
C GLU A 495 4.87 21.89 0.63
N LYS A 496 4.54 22.08 -0.65
CA LYS A 496 3.62 23.15 -1.06
C LYS A 496 2.21 22.89 -0.53
N HIS A 497 1.75 21.64 -0.55
CA HIS A 497 0.38 21.26 -0.20
C HIS A 497 0.20 20.86 1.28
N SER A 498 1.28 20.47 1.97
CA SER A 498 1.28 20.16 3.40
C SER A 498 1.39 21.40 4.31
N LYS A 499 1.58 22.61 3.75
CA LYS A 499 1.65 23.84 4.54
C LYS A 499 0.36 24.07 5.34
N GLY A 500 0.46 23.95 6.66
CA GLY A 500 -0.65 24.19 7.59
C GLY A 500 -1.60 23.00 7.76
N VAL A 501 -1.26 21.82 7.23
CA VAL A 501 -2.05 20.59 7.38
C VAL A 501 -1.15 19.47 7.89
N ILE A 502 -1.63 18.69 8.86
CA ILE A 502 -0.94 17.48 9.31
C ILE A 502 -1.38 16.34 8.38
N LEU A 503 -0.41 15.66 7.79
CA LEU A 503 -0.64 14.49 6.95
C LEU A 503 0.06 13.28 7.57
N VAL A 504 -0.56 12.11 7.45
CA VAL A 504 -0.08 10.86 8.04
C VAL A 504 0.76 10.08 7.02
N SER A 505 1.95 9.65 7.44
CA SER A 505 2.78 8.78 6.62
C SER A 505 2.24 7.35 6.61
N VAL A 506 2.40 6.67 5.47
CA VAL A 506 2.14 5.21 5.37
C VAL A 506 2.95 4.45 6.41
N TRP A 507 4.18 4.88 6.73
CA TRP A 507 5.05 4.13 7.63
C TRP A 507 4.56 4.15 9.09
N ASP A 508 4.08 5.31 9.55
CA ASP A 508 3.48 5.46 10.88
C ASP A 508 2.12 4.74 10.95
N PHE A 509 1.33 4.82 9.88
CA PHE A 509 0.09 4.06 9.75
C PHE A 509 0.36 2.55 9.82
N LEU A 510 1.34 2.04 9.09
CA LEU A 510 1.68 0.62 9.12
C LEU A 510 2.25 0.20 10.47
N GLU A 511 3.05 1.02 11.15
CA GLU A 511 3.63 0.66 12.45
C GLU A 511 2.57 0.60 13.56
N SER A 512 1.65 1.57 13.59
CA SER A 512 0.53 1.58 14.55
C SER A 512 -0.42 0.40 14.38
N ASN A 513 -0.53 -0.15 13.17
CA ASN A 513 -1.48 -1.20 12.84
C ASN A 513 -0.85 -2.61 12.77
N ILE A 514 0.40 -2.76 12.29
CA ILE A 514 1.08 -4.07 12.18
C ILE A 514 1.59 -4.57 13.54
N SER A 515 1.69 -3.70 14.54
CA SER A 515 2.16 -4.06 15.89
C SER A 515 1.28 -5.09 16.62
N GLU A 516 0.08 -5.36 16.10
CA GLU A 516 -0.74 -6.47 16.58
C GLU A 516 -0.13 -7.83 16.21
N ALA A 517 0.03 -8.69 17.22
CA ALA A 517 0.72 -9.98 17.10
C ALA A 517 0.18 -10.89 15.97
N LYS A 518 -1.13 -10.80 15.66
CA LYS A 518 -1.79 -11.57 14.59
C LYS A 518 -1.34 -11.13 13.19
N PHE A 519 -1.11 -9.83 12.98
CA PHE A 519 -0.70 -9.29 11.69
C PHE A 519 0.81 -9.39 11.49
N GLN A 520 1.58 -9.28 12.57
CA GLN A 520 3.02 -9.45 12.51
C GLN A 520 3.44 -10.82 11.95
N SER A 521 2.72 -11.91 12.28
CA SER A 521 3.01 -13.24 11.72
C SER A 521 2.74 -13.38 10.22
N LEU A 522 1.90 -12.51 9.65
CA LEU A 522 1.54 -12.54 8.22
C LEU A 522 2.54 -11.76 7.37
N PHE A 523 3.02 -10.63 7.91
CA PHE A 523 3.91 -9.71 7.19
C PHE A 523 5.38 -9.99 7.44
N THR A 524 5.73 -10.58 8.59
CA THR A 524 7.10 -10.95 8.93
C THR A 524 7.34 -12.42 8.69
N ASN A 525 8.33 -12.71 7.86
CA ASN A 525 8.82 -14.03 7.57
C ASN A 525 9.64 -14.59 8.75
N LEU A 526 9.11 -15.63 9.40
CA LEU A 526 9.77 -16.28 10.53
C LEU A 526 11.08 -16.97 10.12
N ALA A 527 11.20 -17.45 8.88
CA ALA A 527 12.41 -18.11 8.40
C ALA A 527 13.64 -17.19 8.41
N PHE A 528 13.42 -15.88 8.23
CA PHE A 528 14.48 -14.87 8.30
C PHE A 528 15.22 -14.88 9.65
N LYS A 529 14.52 -15.14 10.76
CA LYS A 529 15.11 -15.15 12.11
C LYS A 529 16.13 -16.27 12.29
N PHE A 530 16.02 -17.36 11.52
CA PHE A 530 16.95 -18.49 11.56
C PHE A 530 18.22 -18.24 10.74
N ASN A 531 18.30 -17.15 9.96
CA ASN A 531 19.39 -16.85 9.04
C ASN A 531 20.50 -15.96 9.62
N LYS A 532 20.65 -15.87 10.95
CA LYS A 532 21.62 -14.95 11.58
C LYS A 532 23.09 -15.22 11.20
N SER A 533 23.38 -16.37 10.59
CA SER A 533 24.73 -16.82 10.20
C SER A 533 25.18 -16.38 8.80
N CYS A 534 24.27 -16.10 7.84
CA CYS A 534 24.62 -15.77 6.44
C CYS A 534 24.47 -14.27 6.10
N SER A 535 24.82 -13.39 7.03
CA SER A 535 24.65 -11.93 6.91
C SER A 535 25.44 -11.22 5.79
N LYS A 536 26.18 -11.95 4.94
CA LYS A 536 27.01 -11.39 3.86
C LYS A 536 26.78 -12.02 2.47
N GLU A 537 25.65 -12.67 2.24
CA GLU A 537 25.39 -13.26 0.92
C GLU A 537 24.67 -12.28 -0.02
N TYR A 538 25.43 -11.83 -1.01
CA TYR A 538 24.91 -11.20 -2.23
C TYR A 538 24.00 -12.19 -2.95
N ILE A 539 22.81 -11.75 -3.37
CA ILE A 539 21.87 -12.60 -4.10
C ILE A 539 21.91 -12.30 -5.59
N TYR A 540 21.87 -13.34 -6.43
CA TYR A 540 21.86 -13.23 -7.89
C TYR A 540 20.74 -14.11 -8.44
N PRO A 541 19.54 -13.58 -8.70
CA PRO A 541 18.39 -14.41 -9.08
C PRO A 541 18.59 -15.11 -10.42
N SER A 542 17.80 -16.16 -10.67
CA SER A 542 17.56 -16.59 -12.05
C SER A 542 16.63 -15.60 -12.73
N CYS A 543 16.98 -15.26 -13.98
CA CYS A 543 16.30 -14.25 -14.79
C CYS A 543 15.81 -14.85 -16.11
N LYS A 544 15.57 -16.16 -16.16
CA LYS A 544 14.91 -16.79 -17.31
C LYS A 544 13.42 -16.65 -17.11
N VAL A 545 12.68 -16.36 -18.19
CA VAL A 545 11.20 -16.26 -18.14
C VAL A 545 10.56 -17.53 -17.58
N SER A 546 11.16 -18.71 -17.80
CA SER A 546 10.72 -19.99 -17.22
C SER A 546 10.74 -20.04 -15.69
N ASP A 547 11.59 -19.24 -15.07
CA ASP A 547 11.84 -19.24 -13.63
C ASP A 547 11.09 -18.09 -12.93
N ILE A 548 10.43 -17.22 -13.71
CA ILE A 548 9.58 -16.14 -13.21
C ILE A 548 8.17 -16.67 -12.99
N ILE A 549 7.67 -16.53 -11.77
CA ILE A 549 6.35 -17.04 -11.37
C ILE A 549 5.33 -15.90 -11.48
N PHE A 550 4.18 -16.19 -12.09
CA PHE A 550 3.08 -15.23 -12.12
C PHE A 550 2.56 -14.95 -10.70
N TRP A 551 2.49 -13.67 -10.31
CA TRP A 551 2.11 -13.24 -8.96
C TRP A 551 0.59 -13.37 -8.70
N SER A 552 0.12 -14.61 -8.60
CA SER A 552 -1.30 -14.96 -8.44
C SER A 552 -1.94 -14.34 -7.19
N LYS A 553 -1.18 -14.23 -6.10
CA LYS A 553 -1.62 -13.59 -4.84
C LYS A 553 -1.89 -12.09 -4.94
N TYR A 554 -1.42 -11.42 -6.00
CA TYR A 554 -1.74 -10.03 -6.26
C TYR A 554 -2.78 -9.90 -7.38
N PHE A 555 -2.51 -10.51 -8.55
CA PHE A 555 -3.36 -10.35 -9.74
C PHE A 555 -4.69 -11.11 -9.68
N LEU A 556 -4.75 -12.24 -8.96
CA LEU A 556 -5.92 -13.13 -8.89
C LEU A 556 -6.49 -13.22 -7.47
N ARG A 557 -6.15 -12.28 -6.60
CA ARG A 557 -6.54 -12.30 -5.17
C ARG A 557 -8.04 -12.26 -4.91
N TRP A 558 -8.81 -11.72 -5.85
CA TRP A 558 -10.28 -11.60 -5.77
C TRP A 558 -11.04 -12.80 -6.33
N LEU A 559 -10.34 -13.78 -6.92
CA LEU A 559 -10.96 -15.00 -7.40
C LEU A 559 -11.05 -16.01 -6.26
N SER A 560 -12.22 -16.05 -5.61
CA SER A 560 -12.50 -16.96 -4.47
C SER A 560 -12.26 -18.44 -4.78
N ILE A 561 -12.29 -18.83 -6.05
CA ILE A 561 -12.00 -20.20 -6.53
C ILE A 561 -10.54 -20.58 -6.29
N ILE A 562 -9.61 -19.64 -6.49
CA ILE A 562 -8.17 -19.87 -6.43
C ILE A 562 -7.66 -19.62 -5.00
N ASN A 563 -8.30 -18.68 -4.31
CA ASN A 563 -7.75 -18.04 -3.13
C ASN A 563 -8.73 -18.12 -1.95
N LYS A 564 -9.11 -19.33 -1.54
CA LYS A 564 -10.03 -19.55 -0.39
C LYS A 564 -9.51 -18.95 0.91
N ASP A 565 -8.20 -19.07 1.15
CA ASP A 565 -7.56 -18.50 2.35
C ASP A 565 -7.43 -16.98 2.24
N LEU A 566 -7.24 -16.46 1.02
CA LEU A 566 -7.02 -15.03 0.72
C LEU A 566 -8.31 -14.18 0.78
N VAL A 567 -9.50 -14.80 0.68
CA VAL A 567 -10.81 -14.12 0.86
C VAL A 567 -10.95 -13.53 2.27
N CYS A 568 -10.32 -14.14 3.27
CA CYS A 568 -10.23 -13.59 4.63
C CYS A 568 -9.37 -12.31 4.73
N PHE A 569 -8.71 -11.86 3.66
CA PHE A 569 -7.79 -10.71 3.67
C PHE A 569 -8.29 -9.56 2.79
N SER A 570 -9.59 -9.55 2.46
CA SER A 570 -10.25 -8.47 1.73
C SER A 570 -10.19 -7.16 2.52
N GLY A 571 -9.16 -6.35 2.23
CA GLY A 571 -8.94 -5.05 2.87
C GLY A 571 -8.07 -5.14 4.12
N ILE A 572 -6.82 -5.59 3.98
CA ILE A 572 -5.82 -5.60 5.05
C ILE A 572 -5.76 -4.24 5.80
N ILE A 573 -5.79 -3.12 5.07
CA ILE A 573 -5.84 -1.75 5.63
C ILE A 573 -7.03 -1.53 6.57
N LEU A 574 -8.13 -2.22 6.33
CA LEU A 574 -9.41 -2.08 7.02
C LEU A 574 -9.59 -3.15 8.11
N GLN A 575 -8.99 -4.34 7.94
CA GLN A 575 -8.85 -5.34 9.01
C GLN A 575 -7.95 -4.84 10.14
N LEU A 576 -6.89 -4.09 9.78
CA LEU A 576 -6.07 -3.35 10.72
C LEU A 576 -6.89 -2.29 11.50
N GLN A 577 -7.88 -1.67 10.85
CA GLN A 577 -8.82 -0.74 11.50
C GLN A 577 -9.77 -1.47 12.48
N GLN A 578 -10.24 -2.67 12.11
CA GLN A 578 -11.22 -3.46 12.86
C GLN A 578 -10.75 -3.81 14.28
N ASN A 579 -9.44 -3.88 14.50
CA ASN A 579 -8.87 -4.29 15.78
C ASN A 579 -8.56 -3.14 16.75
N GLN A 580 -8.20 -1.93 16.26
CA GLN A 580 -7.96 -0.76 17.12
C GLN A 580 -9.19 -0.40 17.99
N PHE A 581 -10.40 -0.58 17.46
CA PHE A 581 -11.63 -0.36 18.23
C PHE A 581 -12.10 -1.59 19.02
N ASN A 582 -11.75 -2.81 18.60
CA ASN A 582 -12.02 -4.00 19.42
C ASN A 582 -11.23 -3.92 20.74
N GLU A 583 -10.01 -3.39 20.72
CA GLU A 583 -9.24 -3.13 21.95
C GLU A 583 -9.87 -2.01 22.80
N GLU A 584 -10.37 -0.92 22.20
CA GLU A 584 -11.10 0.11 22.96
C GLU A 584 -12.41 -0.43 23.55
N ILE A 585 -13.15 -1.25 22.80
CA ILE A 585 -14.39 -1.88 23.27
C ILE A 585 -14.08 -2.91 24.35
N GLU A 586 -13.04 -3.73 24.21
CA GLU A 586 -12.59 -4.71 25.20
C GLU A 586 -12.05 -4.01 26.45
N TYR A 587 -11.31 -2.92 26.29
CA TYR A 587 -10.85 -2.05 27.38
C TYR A 587 -12.03 -1.38 28.11
N LEU A 588 -12.98 -0.82 27.36
CA LEU A 588 -14.16 -0.16 27.93
C LEU A 588 -15.12 -1.17 28.57
N THR A 589 -15.29 -2.36 28.01
CA THR A 589 -16.09 -3.43 28.64
C THR A 589 -15.40 -3.97 29.88
N HIS A 590 -14.08 -4.16 29.87
CA HIS A 590 -13.32 -4.54 31.05
C HIS A 590 -13.37 -3.45 32.14
N ARG A 591 -13.29 -2.18 31.76
CA ARG A 591 -13.44 -1.03 32.68
C ARG A 591 -14.86 -0.93 33.24
N LEU A 592 -15.89 -1.20 32.42
CA LEU A 592 -17.28 -1.34 32.86
C LEU A 592 -17.44 -2.49 33.85
N MET A 593 -16.84 -3.65 33.58
CA MET A 593 -16.87 -4.82 34.44
C MET A 593 -16.17 -4.55 35.79
N GLN A 594 -15.02 -3.86 35.77
CA GLN A 594 -14.35 -3.39 36.99
C GLN A 594 -15.19 -2.40 37.78
N LEU A 595 -15.82 -1.42 37.12
CA LEU A 595 -16.70 -0.46 37.80
C LEU A 595 -17.94 -1.14 38.37
N GLN A 596 -18.54 -2.09 37.66
CA GLN A 596 -19.65 -2.91 38.16
C GLN A 596 -19.24 -3.77 39.36
N LEU A 597 -18.05 -4.38 39.33
CA LEU A 597 -17.49 -5.10 40.47
C LEU A 597 -17.23 -4.16 41.66
N GLN A 598 -16.66 -2.97 41.44
CA GLN A 598 -16.47 -1.97 42.50
C GLN A 598 -17.81 -1.48 43.07
N PHE A 599 -18.84 -1.32 42.24
CA PHE A 599 -20.17 -0.96 42.68
C PHE A 599 -20.83 -2.08 43.47
N SER A 600 -20.65 -3.34 43.05
CA SER A 600 -21.13 -4.53 43.75
C SER A 600 -20.41 -4.73 45.09
N ILE A 601 -19.10 -4.44 45.15
CA ILE A 601 -18.31 -4.43 46.39
C ILE A 601 -18.74 -3.27 47.30
N LYS A 602 -18.99 -2.06 46.77
CA LYS A 602 -19.54 -0.95 47.58
C LYS A 602 -20.95 -1.26 48.09
N ASN A 603 -21.78 -1.95 47.31
CA ASN A 603 -23.10 -2.41 47.73
C ASN A 603 -23.01 -3.56 48.74
N SER A 604 -22.03 -4.45 48.64
CA SER A 604 -21.81 -5.50 49.63
C SER A 604 -21.18 -4.96 50.91
N VAL A 605 -20.33 -3.93 50.84
CA VAL A 605 -19.76 -3.22 52.02
C VAL A 605 -20.79 -2.32 52.68
N SER A 606 -21.67 -1.64 51.93
CA SER A 606 -22.80 -0.90 52.49
C SER A 606 -23.86 -1.83 53.08
N ASN A 607 -24.18 -2.95 52.42
CA ASN A 607 -25.01 -4.01 53.01
C ASN A 607 -24.31 -4.71 54.18
N GLN A 608 -22.98 -4.80 54.20
CA GLN A 608 -22.23 -5.29 55.36
C GLN A 608 -22.27 -4.29 56.51
N SER A 609 -22.23 -2.97 56.25
CA SER A 609 -22.42 -1.92 57.26
C SER A 609 -23.86 -1.83 57.78
N LEU A 610 -24.85 -2.21 56.96
CA LEU A 610 -26.25 -2.41 57.37
C LEU A 610 -26.45 -3.76 58.09
N SER A 611 -25.68 -4.80 57.76
CA SER A 611 -25.72 -6.11 58.43
C SER A 611 -24.87 -6.19 59.71
N SER A 612 -23.90 -5.31 59.89
CA SER A 612 -23.17 -5.12 61.15
C SER A 612 -23.97 -4.30 62.17
N ILE A 613 -25.06 -3.65 61.75
CA ILE A 613 -26.10 -3.10 62.63
C ILE A 613 -27.16 -4.17 62.98
N ASN A 614 -27.14 -5.34 62.35
CA ASN A 614 -28.00 -6.48 62.67
C ASN A 614 -27.21 -7.79 62.86
N GLN A 615 -26.16 -7.75 63.69
CA GLN A 615 -25.61 -8.96 64.30
C GLN A 615 -26.43 -9.36 65.54
N SER A 616 -27.59 -9.97 65.31
CA SER A 616 -28.02 -11.08 66.15
C SER A 616 -28.95 -11.99 65.35
N LYS A 617 -28.56 -13.28 65.25
CA LYS A 617 -29.28 -14.40 64.59
C LYS A 617 -29.15 -14.50 63.06
N LYS A 618 -28.03 -15.07 62.59
CA LYS A 618 -27.98 -16.25 61.67
C LYS A 618 -26.54 -16.55 61.24
N LYS A 619 -25.74 -17.10 62.17
CA LYS A 619 -24.53 -17.88 61.84
C LYS A 619 -24.99 -19.26 61.39
N LYS A 620 -24.93 -19.55 60.07
CA LYS A 620 -24.70 -20.91 59.47
C LYS A 620 -24.78 -21.00 57.94
N ILE A 621 -24.74 -19.90 57.17
CA ILE A 621 -24.81 -19.96 55.68
C ILE A 621 -23.57 -19.37 54.96
N ASN A 622 -22.62 -18.74 55.66
CA ASN A 622 -21.56 -17.95 55.00
C ASN A 622 -20.22 -18.67 54.71
N GLU A 623 -20.09 -19.98 54.97
CA GLU A 623 -18.83 -20.70 54.67
C GLU A 623 -18.77 -21.31 53.26
N ALA A 624 -19.91 -21.51 52.59
CA ALA A 624 -19.95 -22.07 51.23
C ALA A 624 -19.68 -21.01 50.14
N GLN A 625 -20.12 -19.77 50.32
CA GLN A 625 -19.95 -18.70 49.31
C GLN A 625 -18.53 -18.10 49.29
N SER A 626 -17.85 -18.05 50.44
CA SER A 626 -16.45 -17.59 50.53
C SER A 626 -15.47 -18.50 49.76
N ASN A 627 -15.75 -19.81 49.71
CA ASN A 627 -14.87 -20.77 49.05
C ASN A 627 -15.02 -20.78 47.52
N ASN A 628 -16.19 -20.42 46.98
CA ASN A 628 -16.37 -20.26 45.53
C ASN A 628 -15.69 -18.99 45.01
N ILE A 629 -15.80 -17.87 45.73
CA ILE A 629 -15.16 -16.60 45.33
C ILE A 629 -13.62 -16.73 45.35
N LYS A 630 -13.04 -17.48 46.30
CA LYS A 630 -11.59 -17.76 46.31
C LYS A 630 -11.16 -18.68 45.16
N LYS A 631 -11.99 -19.65 44.76
CA LYS A 631 -11.72 -20.52 43.60
C LYS A 631 -11.74 -19.74 42.28
N ASP A 632 -12.68 -18.81 42.13
CA ASP A 632 -12.77 -17.96 40.93
C ASP A 632 -11.61 -16.96 40.86
N LEU A 633 -11.13 -16.47 42.02
CA LEU A 633 -9.96 -15.59 42.08
C LEU A 633 -8.67 -16.30 41.66
N ILE A 634 -8.50 -17.57 42.06
CA ILE A 634 -7.32 -18.40 41.72
C ILE A 634 -7.34 -18.79 40.23
N ASN A 635 -8.52 -19.11 39.68
CA ASN A 635 -8.66 -19.42 38.25
C ASN A 635 -8.40 -18.19 37.35
N ALA A 636 -8.83 -16.99 37.78
CA ALA A 636 -8.55 -15.74 37.06
C ALA A 636 -7.06 -15.35 37.09
N THR A 637 -6.35 -15.61 38.20
CA THR A 637 -4.91 -15.34 38.27
C THR A 637 -4.07 -16.37 37.52
N PHE A 638 -4.48 -17.65 37.48
CA PHE A 638 -3.80 -18.67 36.68
C PHE A 638 -3.98 -18.47 35.16
N GLY A 639 -5.17 -18.05 34.72
CA GLY A 639 -5.40 -17.68 33.30
C GLY A 639 -4.50 -16.54 32.83
N PHE A 640 -4.21 -15.59 33.73
CA PHE A 640 -3.33 -14.44 33.47
C PHE A 640 -1.85 -14.84 33.29
N HIS A 641 -1.42 -15.95 33.89
CA HIS A 641 -0.03 -16.42 33.76
C HIS A 641 0.20 -17.25 32.48
N LEU A 642 -0.84 -17.91 31.95
CA LEU A 642 -0.77 -18.66 30.70
C LEU A 642 -0.78 -17.76 29.46
N LEU A 643 -1.56 -16.67 29.49
CA LEU A 643 -1.65 -15.66 28.41
C LEU A 643 -0.40 -14.78 28.26
N LYS A 644 0.55 -14.84 29.19
CA LYS A 644 1.85 -14.16 29.07
C LYS A 644 2.96 -15.07 28.50
N LEU A 645 2.68 -16.36 28.33
CA LEU A 645 3.66 -17.38 27.91
C LEU A 645 3.29 -18.06 26.57
N ILE A 646 2.11 -17.79 26.03
CA ILE A 646 1.65 -18.15 24.68
C ILE A 646 1.51 -16.85 23.90
#